data_AF-A0A8H6JT96-F1
#
_entry.id   AF-A0A8H6JT96-F1
#
_cell.length_a   1.000
_cell.length_b   1.000
_cell.length_c   1.000
_cell.angle_alpha   90.00
_cell.angle_beta   90.00
_cell.angle_gamma   90.00
#
_symmetry.space_group_name_H-M   'P 1'
#
loop_
_entity.id
_entity.type
_entity.pdbx_description
1 polymer ?
#
loop_
_entity_poly.entity_id
_entity_poly.type
_entity_poly.pdbx_seq_one_letter_code
_entity_poly.pdbx_strand_id
1 'polypeptide(L)'
;MAIHVVDEGLAAHLKSLYAAYRHTKDIDAKAAFFSPACYQICRPKPSFAARNRETIVRFIHETAPKNDAGDTTPRMKGYYTIRPLESEEFEFGTDEHVIPAGFDSPEKVKEKADEEGWVGMRVDLWSELVDERVQEDDSLLVKVQYWWRKEDGEWTQIFHDIMYMGPKDGTQGSQDLNTTYTQGGGEPPRVSKMSSTFSNMDSLEMTTPSVESHPSERDETVDPNSSTEFHGPQHQLKPTDRGLAAWRLLLTAFVFEALLWGFPLSFGVFQNYYSKQPAFASNRYIPVVGSVASGISYLGAPAITPLIKRFQRYQGLMIWTGWVVCITGVILASFCTTVETLILTQGVAYGVGFLVFYYPILNMVNEFWITRRGMAYGLLCSSSGVSGAVFPFVIEALLEKYGYQTTLRAVAVALCVLTGPLIPFLKGRLPPSLQSTSTRMNWGFLRDPLFWVFSLSNIAQGLGYFFPSLYLPSYAASIGLSGTEGALLLALMSISQVAGQLTFGSLTDRKVSLEVLTTVSTIISATSAFALWGLAHTLPLLIVFALVYGFFAAGYTAMWARMTTAVSTDSTAVPMIFSLFNFGKGVGNVLAGPISGNLLFQMTSAESYGLVKYRGVVVFTGSCMIFSTVAIGLKYVRPCWPREGS
;
A
#
# COMPACT_ATOMS: atom_id res chain seq x y z
N MET A 1 -43.66 9.68 -4.39
CA MET A 1 -42.25 9.82 -4.79
C MET A 1 -42.10 10.95 -5.79
N ALA A 2 -42.12 12.15 -5.25
CA ALA A 2 -41.88 13.41 -5.92
C ALA A 2 -40.95 14.30 -5.07
N ILE A 3 -40.03 13.70 -4.30
CA ILE A 3 -38.90 14.44 -3.76
C ILE A 3 -38.07 14.94 -4.94
N HIS A 4 -38.04 16.26 -5.12
CA HIS A 4 -37.59 16.86 -6.36
C HIS A 4 -36.06 16.77 -6.49
N VAL A 5 -35.60 16.17 -7.59
CA VAL A 5 -34.19 16.20 -8.00
C VAL A 5 -33.79 17.66 -8.21
N VAL A 6 -32.69 18.06 -7.56
CA VAL A 6 -32.22 19.44 -7.58
C VAL A 6 -31.56 19.74 -8.93
N ASP A 7 -32.15 20.64 -9.71
CA ASP A 7 -31.51 21.17 -10.93
C ASP A 7 -30.23 21.97 -10.57
N GLU A 8 -29.26 22.02 -11.49
CA GLU A 8 -27.94 22.63 -11.23
C GLU A 8 -28.07 24.12 -10.83
N GLY A 9 -29.00 24.85 -11.45
CA GLY A 9 -29.29 26.25 -11.11
C GLY A 9 -29.89 26.41 -9.70
N LEU A 10 -30.77 25.50 -9.28
CA LEU A 10 -31.33 25.50 -7.93
C LEU A 10 -30.27 25.09 -6.88
N ALA A 11 -29.44 24.10 -7.19
CA ALA A 11 -28.35 23.67 -6.32
C ALA A 11 -27.36 24.81 -6.07
N ALA A 12 -26.97 25.57 -7.10
CA ALA A 12 -26.10 26.74 -6.96
C ALA A 12 -26.73 27.83 -6.05
N HIS A 13 -28.03 28.08 -6.19
CA HIS A 13 -28.75 29.05 -5.35
C HIS A 13 -28.81 28.60 -3.87
N LEU A 14 -29.16 27.34 -3.60
CA LEU A 14 -29.19 26.79 -2.23
C LEU A 14 -27.79 26.77 -1.58
N LYS A 15 -26.73 26.49 -2.36
CA LYS A 15 -25.33 26.61 -1.88
C LYS A 15 -24.99 28.05 -1.47
N SER A 16 -25.44 29.05 -2.22
CA SER A 16 -25.26 30.47 -1.88
C SER A 16 -26.02 30.87 -0.60
N LEU A 17 -27.27 30.43 -0.44
CA LEU A 17 -28.06 30.66 0.78
C LEU A 17 -27.44 30.00 2.02
N TYR A 18 -26.95 28.77 1.89
CA TYR A 18 -26.24 28.10 2.99
C TYR A 18 -24.94 28.82 3.39
N ALA A 19 -24.19 29.33 2.41
CA ALA A 19 -23.00 30.14 2.68
C ALA A 19 -23.36 31.45 3.42
N ALA A 20 -24.42 32.15 2.99
CA ALA A 20 -24.91 33.35 3.66
C ALA A 20 -25.33 33.07 5.11
N TYR A 21 -26.08 31.99 5.35
CA TYR A 21 -26.40 31.49 6.69
C TYR A 21 -25.14 31.24 7.53
N ARG A 22 -24.13 30.54 6.99
CA ARG A 22 -22.91 30.18 7.73
C ARG A 22 -22.00 31.36 8.04
N HIS A 23 -22.04 32.42 7.23
CA HIS A 23 -21.32 33.68 7.43
C HIS A 23 -22.13 34.73 8.20
N THR A 24 -23.41 34.49 8.48
CA THR A 24 -24.22 35.32 9.37
C THR A 24 -23.70 35.17 10.79
N LYS A 25 -23.28 36.29 11.35
CA LYS A 25 -22.59 36.41 12.63
C LYS A 25 -23.56 36.28 13.82
N ASP A 26 -24.56 37.15 13.83
CA ASP A 26 -25.62 37.18 14.84
C ASP A 26 -26.49 35.90 14.77
N ILE A 27 -26.68 35.26 15.93
CA ILE A 27 -27.48 34.04 16.09
C ILE A 27 -28.97 34.33 15.84
N ASP A 28 -29.47 35.48 16.25
CA ASP A 28 -30.88 35.82 16.07
C ASP A 28 -31.16 36.18 14.60
N ALA A 29 -30.18 36.75 13.89
CA ALA A 29 -30.23 36.90 12.43
C ALA A 29 -30.18 35.55 11.67
N LYS A 30 -29.50 34.52 12.19
CA LYS A 30 -29.55 33.15 11.60
C LYS A 30 -30.97 32.58 11.59
N ALA A 31 -31.83 32.98 12.54
CA ALA A 31 -33.22 32.51 12.62
C ALA A 31 -34.07 32.90 11.39
N ALA A 32 -33.64 33.90 10.61
CA ALA A 32 -34.31 34.31 9.36
C ALA A 32 -34.18 33.26 8.23
N PHE A 33 -33.17 32.38 8.29
CA PHE A 33 -33.00 31.30 7.31
C PHE A 33 -33.85 30.07 7.63
N PHE A 34 -34.53 30.04 8.78
CA PHE A 34 -35.37 28.94 9.25
C PHE A 34 -36.85 29.30 9.16
N SER A 35 -37.66 28.43 8.57
CA SER A 35 -39.12 28.52 8.65
C SER A 35 -39.56 28.51 10.12
N PRO A 36 -40.62 29.27 10.52
CA PRO A 36 -41.16 29.22 11.88
C PRO A 36 -41.45 27.79 12.39
N ALA A 37 -41.89 26.90 11.47
CA ALA A 37 -42.17 25.50 11.75
C ALA A 37 -40.99 24.56 11.44
N CYS A 38 -39.73 25.04 11.46
CA CYS A 38 -38.56 24.21 11.20
C CYS A 38 -38.38 23.13 12.28
N TYR A 39 -38.20 21.88 11.85
CA TYR A 39 -37.94 20.72 12.72
C TYR A 39 -36.46 20.35 12.72
N GLN A 40 -35.99 19.73 13.80
CA GLN A 40 -34.63 19.16 13.89
C GLN A 40 -34.67 17.75 14.49
N ILE A 41 -33.91 16.84 13.88
CA ILE A 41 -33.59 15.51 14.38
C ILE A 41 -32.09 15.42 14.63
N CYS A 42 -31.71 14.71 15.68
CA CYS A 42 -30.32 14.41 16.00
C CYS A 42 -30.17 12.91 16.29
N ARG A 43 -29.71 12.13 15.30
CA ARG A 43 -29.53 10.67 15.44
C ARG A 43 -28.53 10.31 16.54
N PRO A 44 -27.37 11.00 16.71
CA PRO A 44 -26.43 10.67 17.78
C PRO A 44 -26.92 10.98 19.20
N LYS A 45 -27.80 11.99 19.39
CA LYS A 45 -28.40 12.35 20.68
C LYS A 45 -29.84 12.89 20.49
N PRO A 46 -30.86 12.03 20.55
CA PRO A 46 -32.26 12.40 20.31
C PRO A 46 -32.83 13.51 21.23
N SER A 47 -32.15 13.82 22.35
CA SER A 47 -32.50 14.94 23.23
C SER A 47 -32.34 16.32 22.59
N PHE A 48 -31.61 16.43 21.47
CA PHE A 48 -31.44 17.68 20.69
C PHE A 48 -32.43 17.78 19.53
N ALA A 49 -33.55 17.04 19.56
CA ALA A 49 -34.64 17.22 18.61
C ALA A 49 -35.43 18.52 18.89
N ALA A 50 -35.88 19.19 17.85
CA ALA A 50 -36.66 20.43 17.93
C ALA A 50 -37.91 20.38 17.05
N ARG A 51 -38.94 21.13 17.45
CA ARG A 51 -40.25 21.19 16.77
C ARG A 51 -40.58 22.56 16.17
N ASN A 52 -39.72 23.54 16.39
CA ASN A 52 -39.85 24.91 15.92
C ASN A 52 -38.47 25.59 15.91
N ARG A 53 -38.33 26.66 15.12
CA ARG A 53 -37.08 27.42 15.03
C ARG A 53 -36.62 27.98 16.37
N GLU A 54 -37.53 28.37 17.27
CA GLU A 54 -37.15 28.97 18.55
C GLU A 54 -36.39 27.97 19.45
N THR A 55 -36.71 26.68 19.37
CA THR A 55 -35.95 25.64 20.08
C THR A 55 -34.60 25.36 19.42
N ILE A 56 -34.52 25.41 18.08
CA ILE A 56 -33.24 25.29 17.34
C ILE A 56 -32.31 26.45 17.70
N VAL A 57 -32.82 27.69 17.65
CA VAL A 57 -32.08 28.91 18.03
C VAL A 57 -31.69 28.89 19.50
N ARG A 58 -32.54 28.37 20.40
CA ARG A 58 -32.16 28.17 21.80
C ARG A 58 -31.02 27.15 21.95
N PHE A 59 -31.06 26.03 21.24
CA PHE A 59 -29.94 25.08 21.24
C PHE A 59 -28.66 25.72 20.72
N ILE A 60 -28.73 26.49 19.62
CA ILE A 60 -27.60 27.26 19.08
C ILE A 60 -27.02 28.21 20.15
N HIS A 61 -27.85 28.96 20.88
CA HIS A 61 -27.41 29.81 22.02
C HIS A 61 -26.85 29.01 23.20
N GLU A 62 -27.40 27.82 23.51
CA GLU A 62 -26.90 26.92 24.55
C GLU A 62 -25.56 26.26 24.17
N THR A 63 -25.29 26.05 22.87
CA THR A 63 -24.06 25.47 22.31
C THR A 63 -23.05 26.50 21.81
N ALA A 64 -23.41 27.77 21.71
CA ALA A 64 -22.47 28.85 21.45
C ALA A 64 -21.54 29.00 22.67
N PRO A 65 -20.21 29.10 22.49
CA PRO A 65 -19.33 29.27 23.62
C PRO A 65 -19.52 30.68 24.19
N LYS A 66 -19.76 30.74 25.49
CA LYS A 66 -19.82 31.99 26.23
C LYS A 66 -18.43 32.63 26.19
N ASN A 67 -18.36 33.90 25.81
CA ASN A 67 -17.14 34.70 25.90
C ASN A 67 -16.83 35.04 27.37
N ASP A 68 -16.55 34.02 28.18
CA ASP A 68 -15.97 34.20 29.50
C ASP A 68 -14.52 34.68 29.30
N ALA A 69 -14.23 35.87 29.83
CA ALA A 69 -13.00 36.59 29.54
C ALA A 69 -11.79 35.89 30.19
N GLY A 70 -11.09 35.04 29.43
CA GLY A 70 -9.76 34.56 29.83
C GLY A 70 -9.20 33.26 29.22
N ASP A 71 -9.93 32.47 28.44
CA ASP A 71 -9.41 31.17 27.97
C ASP A 71 -8.65 31.24 26.63
N THR A 72 -7.56 30.49 26.53
CA THR A 72 -6.76 30.35 25.30
C THR A 72 -7.02 29.01 24.63
N THR A 73 -8.14 28.94 23.92
CA THR A 73 -8.45 27.80 23.06
C THR A 73 -7.60 27.83 21.78
N PRO A 74 -7.18 26.67 21.25
CA PRO A 74 -6.41 26.63 20.01
C PRO A 74 -7.28 27.06 18.83
N ARG A 75 -6.73 27.89 17.93
CA ARG A 75 -7.43 28.36 16.73
C ARG A 75 -7.74 27.18 15.82
N MET A 76 -9.03 26.87 15.69
CA MET A 76 -9.56 25.91 14.71
C MET A 76 -10.06 26.65 13.46
N LYS A 77 -9.73 26.13 12.26
CA LYS A 77 -10.41 26.50 11.02
C LYS A 77 -11.55 25.52 10.76
N GLY A 78 -12.76 26.04 10.54
CA GLY A 78 -13.91 25.26 10.10
C GLY A 78 -13.99 25.17 8.58
N TYR A 79 -14.33 24.00 8.08
CA TYR A 79 -14.57 23.69 6.68
C TYR A 79 -15.92 22.99 6.52
N TYR A 80 -16.48 23.07 5.31
CA TYR A 80 -17.69 22.33 4.95
C TYR A 80 -17.70 21.98 3.46
N THR A 81 -18.43 20.92 3.11
CA THR A 81 -18.87 20.64 1.73
C THR A 81 -20.39 20.57 1.70
N ILE A 82 -21.00 20.99 0.58
CA ILE A 82 -22.44 20.99 0.38
C ILE A 82 -22.80 20.48 -1.03
N ARG A 83 -23.68 19.48 -1.13
CA ARG A 83 -24.18 18.89 -2.38
C ARG A 83 -25.68 18.53 -2.31
N PRO A 84 -26.39 18.35 -3.44
CA PRO A 84 -27.71 17.71 -3.47
C PRO A 84 -27.70 16.30 -2.85
N LEU A 85 -28.83 15.84 -2.31
CA LEU A 85 -29.02 14.44 -1.91
C LEU A 85 -29.17 13.50 -3.12
N GLU A 86 -28.60 12.30 -3.02
CA GLU A 86 -28.76 11.23 -4.00
C GLU A 86 -30.07 10.45 -3.75
N SER A 87 -30.63 9.81 -4.78
CA SER A 87 -31.92 9.08 -4.71
C SER A 87 -32.00 7.98 -3.63
N GLU A 88 -30.85 7.52 -3.15
CA GLU A 88 -30.71 6.48 -2.12
C GLU A 88 -30.60 7.07 -0.70
N GLU A 89 -30.36 8.38 -0.55
CA GLU A 89 -30.15 9.06 0.75
C GLU A 89 -31.43 9.67 1.36
N PHE A 90 -32.58 9.52 0.70
CA PHE A 90 -33.89 10.03 1.13
C PHE A 90 -34.53 9.14 2.23
N GLU A 91 -33.85 9.05 3.38
CA GLU A 91 -34.25 8.31 4.58
C GLU A 91 -34.09 9.14 5.87
N PHE A 92 -35.09 9.13 6.75
CA PHE A 92 -35.16 9.96 7.96
C PHE A 92 -34.82 9.18 9.26
N GLY A 93 -34.08 8.08 9.16
CA GLY A 93 -33.68 7.24 10.30
C GLY A 93 -34.80 6.33 10.83
N THR A 94 -34.81 6.10 12.14
CA THR A 94 -35.73 5.20 12.86
C THR A 94 -36.74 5.98 13.71
N ASP A 95 -37.79 5.28 14.19
CA ASP A 95 -38.84 5.83 15.06
C ASP A 95 -38.27 6.61 16.27
N GLU A 96 -37.21 6.09 16.91
CA GLU A 96 -36.54 6.70 18.06
C GLU A 96 -35.96 8.10 17.78
N HIS A 97 -35.63 8.41 16.51
CA HIS A 97 -35.11 9.71 16.11
C HIS A 97 -36.21 10.73 15.81
N VAL A 98 -37.35 10.27 15.26
CA VAL A 98 -38.44 11.14 14.75
C VAL A 98 -39.50 11.46 15.81
N ILE A 99 -39.74 10.55 16.76
CA ILE A 99 -40.73 10.72 17.85
C ILE A 99 -40.42 11.95 18.73
N PRO A 100 -39.16 12.21 19.14
CA PRO A 100 -38.82 13.44 19.86
C PRO A 100 -39.16 14.72 19.08
N ALA A 101 -38.89 14.74 17.76
CA ALA A 101 -39.25 15.83 16.86
C ALA A 101 -40.77 15.96 16.59
N GLY A 102 -41.59 15.01 17.08
CA GLY A 102 -43.05 15.09 17.05
C GLY A 102 -43.72 14.39 15.87
N PHE A 103 -43.03 13.45 15.22
CA PHE A 103 -43.59 12.61 14.16
C PHE A 103 -43.78 11.17 14.64
N ASP A 104 -44.87 10.51 14.25
CA ASP A 104 -45.16 9.14 14.72
C ASP A 104 -44.24 8.08 14.07
N SER A 105 -43.77 8.31 12.84
CA SER A 105 -42.84 7.42 12.12
C SER A 105 -42.05 8.16 11.02
N PRO A 106 -40.89 7.64 10.60
CA PRO A 106 -40.10 8.20 9.50
C PRO A 106 -40.86 8.21 8.16
N GLU A 107 -41.78 7.27 7.97
CA GLU A 107 -42.66 7.22 6.80
C GLU A 107 -43.56 8.45 6.71
N LYS A 108 -44.09 8.96 7.83
CA LYS A 108 -44.87 10.21 7.86
C LYS A 108 -44.02 11.46 7.59
N VAL A 109 -42.75 11.46 8.00
CA VAL A 109 -41.82 12.54 7.63
C VAL A 109 -41.62 12.55 6.11
N LYS A 110 -41.48 11.37 5.51
CA LYS A 110 -41.31 11.20 4.05
C LYS A 110 -42.58 11.55 3.27
N GLU A 111 -43.75 11.15 3.76
CA GLU A 111 -45.06 11.53 3.19
C GLU A 111 -45.22 13.05 3.18
N LYS A 112 -44.97 13.72 4.33
CA LYS A 112 -44.99 15.18 4.42
C LYS A 112 -43.96 15.86 3.49
N ALA A 113 -42.78 15.28 3.34
CA ALA A 113 -41.75 15.79 2.44
C ALA A 113 -42.12 15.66 0.95
N ASP A 114 -42.82 14.58 0.57
CA ASP A 114 -43.41 14.38 -0.76
C ASP A 114 -44.59 15.35 -0.99
N GLU A 115 -45.47 15.57 0.00
CA GLU A 115 -46.64 16.48 -0.09
C GLU A 115 -46.25 17.96 -0.22
N GLU A 116 -45.26 18.40 0.57
CA GLU A 116 -44.82 19.79 0.64
C GLU A 116 -43.64 20.12 -0.31
N GLY A 117 -43.21 19.15 -1.13
CA GLY A 117 -42.20 19.34 -2.18
C GLY A 117 -40.80 19.70 -1.66
N TRP A 118 -40.31 19.01 -0.63
CA TRP A 118 -39.04 19.31 0.01
C TRP A 118 -37.82 19.03 -0.89
N VAL A 119 -36.80 19.87 -0.77
CA VAL A 119 -35.53 19.78 -1.53
C VAL A 119 -34.36 19.57 -0.57
N GLY A 120 -33.65 18.46 -0.69
CA GLY A 120 -32.62 18.05 0.26
C GLY A 120 -31.18 18.30 -0.21
N MET A 121 -30.36 18.86 0.68
CA MET A 121 -28.93 19.10 0.51
C MET A 121 -28.14 18.40 1.62
N ARG A 122 -27.11 17.64 1.27
CA ARG A 122 -26.14 17.07 2.21
C ARG A 122 -25.04 18.07 2.53
N VAL A 123 -24.73 18.23 3.81
CA VAL A 123 -23.61 19.04 4.30
C VAL A 123 -22.77 18.23 5.29
N ASP A 124 -21.47 18.15 5.01
CA ASP A 124 -20.48 17.57 5.92
C ASP A 124 -19.56 18.72 6.40
N LEU A 125 -19.42 18.88 7.71
CA LEU A 125 -18.63 19.94 8.36
C LEU A 125 -17.49 19.33 9.18
N TRP A 126 -16.31 19.95 9.17
CA TRP A 126 -15.19 19.53 10.02
C TRP A 126 -14.27 20.69 10.42
N SER A 127 -13.48 20.50 11.48
CA SER A 127 -12.45 21.45 11.91
C SER A 127 -11.02 20.93 11.71
N GLU A 128 -10.06 21.84 11.56
CA GLU A 128 -8.62 21.55 11.63
C GLU A 128 -7.93 22.53 12.58
N LEU A 129 -6.97 22.01 13.33
CA LEU A 129 -6.10 22.80 14.20
C LEU A 129 -5.05 23.54 13.37
N VAL A 130 -4.78 24.80 13.72
CA VAL A 130 -3.79 25.63 13.01
C VAL A 130 -2.35 25.39 13.49
N ASP A 131 -2.14 24.66 14.61
CA ASP A 131 -0.82 24.45 15.22
C ASP A 131 -0.40 22.98 15.41
N GLU A 132 0.82 22.65 14.98
CA GLU A 132 1.31 21.28 14.76
C GLU A 132 1.72 20.50 16.03
N ARG A 133 1.46 21.02 17.24
CA ARG A 133 2.09 20.51 18.49
C ARG A 133 1.19 19.78 19.47
N VAL A 134 -0.10 19.61 19.17
CA VAL A 134 -1.07 18.90 20.03
C VAL A 134 -1.56 17.63 19.34
N GLN A 135 -1.83 16.58 20.12
CA GLN A 135 -2.28 15.29 19.60
C GLN A 135 -3.64 15.38 18.89
N GLU A 136 -3.82 14.52 17.89
CA GLU A 136 -4.82 14.59 16.82
C GLU A 136 -6.26 14.17 17.23
N ASP A 137 -6.57 14.17 18.53
CA ASP A 137 -7.75 13.47 19.11
C ASP A 137 -9.04 14.33 19.15
N ASP A 138 -8.96 15.64 18.91
CA ASP A 138 -10.05 16.61 19.13
C ASP A 138 -10.73 17.14 17.83
N SER A 139 -10.45 16.56 16.66
CA SER A 139 -11.07 17.05 15.39
C SER A 139 -12.44 16.41 15.11
N LEU A 140 -13.48 17.24 15.19
CA LEU A 140 -14.89 16.83 15.02
C LEU A 140 -15.31 16.84 13.55
N LEU A 141 -16.06 15.81 13.16
CA LEU A 141 -16.84 15.71 11.94
C LEU A 141 -18.34 15.71 12.30
N VAL A 142 -19.12 16.52 11.60
CA VAL A 142 -20.58 16.54 11.67
C VAL A 142 -21.15 16.33 10.28
N LYS A 143 -22.12 15.42 10.12
CA LYS A 143 -22.83 15.19 8.84
C LYS A 143 -24.31 15.48 9.02
N VAL A 144 -24.86 16.36 8.17
CA VAL A 144 -26.23 16.88 8.28
C VAL A 144 -26.93 16.83 6.93
N GLN A 145 -28.22 16.49 6.90
CA GLN A 145 -29.09 16.76 5.76
C GLN A 145 -29.95 17.99 6.07
N TYR A 146 -29.87 19.01 5.22
CA TYR A 146 -30.68 20.22 5.29
C TYR A 146 -31.75 20.16 4.20
N TRP A 147 -33.01 20.34 4.60
CA TRP A 147 -34.14 20.34 3.68
C TRP A 147 -34.73 21.74 3.58
N TRP A 148 -35.10 22.08 2.36
CA TRP A 148 -35.53 23.41 1.95
C TRP A 148 -36.89 23.34 1.27
N ARG A 149 -37.69 24.39 1.43
CA ARG A 149 -38.96 24.60 0.73
C ARG A 149 -39.05 26.06 0.30
N LYS A 150 -39.86 26.32 -0.73
CA LYS A 150 -40.15 27.68 -1.16
C LYS A 150 -41.35 28.24 -0.39
N GLU A 151 -41.13 29.27 0.44
CA GLU A 151 -42.14 30.00 1.21
C GLU A 151 -42.16 31.45 0.73
N ASP A 152 -43.34 32.00 0.43
CA ASP A 152 -43.57 33.40 -0.01
C ASP A 152 -42.68 33.93 -1.16
N GLY A 153 -42.00 33.04 -1.89
CA GLY A 153 -41.12 33.36 -3.01
C GLY A 153 -39.63 33.07 -2.75
N GLU A 154 -39.23 32.87 -1.50
CA GLU A 154 -37.85 32.61 -1.07
C GLU A 154 -37.66 31.15 -0.61
N TRP A 155 -36.42 30.67 -0.55
CA TRP A 155 -36.10 29.32 -0.09
C TRP A 155 -35.67 29.34 1.38
N THR A 156 -36.47 28.70 2.24
CA THR A 156 -36.23 28.61 3.68
C THR A 156 -35.86 27.19 4.10
N GLN A 157 -35.06 27.04 5.15
CA GLN A 157 -34.78 25.74 5.75
C GLN A 157 -35.96 25.33 6.64
N ILE A 158 -36.38 24.07 6.50
CA ILE A 158 -37.60 23.53 7.13
C ILE A 158 -37.33 22.25 7.95
N PHE A 159 -36.23 21.55 7.68
CA PHE A 159 -35.87 20.34 8.41
C PHE A 159 -34.35 20.14 8.45
N HIS A 160 -33.83 19.76 9.62
CA HIS A 160 -32.42 19.42 9.83
C HIS A 160 -32.30 17.98 10.35
N ASP A 161 -31.55 17.11 9.68
CA ASP A 161 -31.22 15.76 10.15
C ASP A 161 -29.72 15.64 10.43
N ILE A 162 -29.34 15.71 11.71
CA ILE A 162 -27.95 15.50 12.14
C ILE A 162 -27.71 13.99 12.24
N MET A 163 -27.08 13.43 11.21
CA MET A 163 -26.85 11.99 11.07
C MET A 163 -25.67 11.48 11.91
N TYR A 164 -24.60 12.27 12.01
CA TYR A 164 -23.34 11.84 12.63
C TYR A 164 -22.63 13.01 13.32
N MET A 165 -22.06 12.73 14.49
CA MET A 165 -21.13 13.59 15.22
C MET A 165 -20.05 12.70 15.84
N GLY A 166 -18.78 12.92 15.48
CA GLY A 166 -17.68 12.07 15.93
C GLY A 166 -16.33 12.43 15.31
N PRO A 167 -15.29 11.60 15.49
CA PRO A 167 -13.98 11.82 14.87
C PRO A 167 -14.04 11.74 13.34
N LYS A 168 -13.01 12.27 12.67
CA LYS A 168 -12.88 12.19 11.21
C LYS A 168 -12.74 10.74 10.74
N ASP A 169 -13.67 10.33 9.88
CA ASP A 169 -13.76 9.00 9.27
C ASP A 169 -13.06 8.86 7.90
N GLY A 170 -12.37 9.91 7.43
CA GLY A 170 -11.72 9.94 6.12
C GLY A 170 -12.64 10.22 4.92
N THR A 171 -13.94 10.48 5.13
CA THR A 171 -14.88 10.84 4.07
C THR A 171 -15.01 12.36 3.82
N GLN A 172 -14.30 13.18 4.61
CA GLN A 172 -14.32 14.65 4.53
C GLN A 172 -13.95 15.11 3.12
N GLY A 173 -14.77 15.97 2.51
CA GLY A 173 -14.48 16.53 1.18
C GLY A 173 -14.49 15.53 0.03
N SER A 174 -14.99 14.31 0.22
CA SER A 174 -14.96 13.26 -0.82
C SER A 174 -15.91 13.52 -2.01
N GLN A 175 -16.90 14.42 -1.86
CA GLN A 175 -17.98 14.64 -2.82
C GLN A 175 -18.47 16.11 -2.88
N ASP A 176 -17.59 17.07 -3.18
CA ASP A 176 -17.87 18.19 -4.11
C ASP A 176 -16.69 19.16 -4.21
N LEU A 177 -16.12 19.31 -5.40
CA LEU A 177 -15.08 20.28 -5.72
C LEU A 177 -15.72 21.59 -6.18
N ASN A 178 -15.89 22.59 -5.29
CA ASN A 178 -15.84 24.01 -5.71
C ASN A 178 -15.83 25.11 -4.62
N THR A 179 -16.02 24.85 -3.33
CA THR A 179 -16.05 25.92 -2.30
C THR A 179 -15.22 25.62 -1.07
N THR A 180 -14.05 26.26 -0.97
CA THR A 180 -13.23 26.30 0.26
C THR A 180 -12.53 27.66 0.37
N TYR A 181 -12.87 28.46 1.39
CA TYR A 181 -12.31 29.79 1.66
C TYR A 181 -11.43 29.78 2.93
N THR A 182 -10.23 30.40 2.93
CA THR A 182 -9.35 30.41 4.13
C THR A 182 -8.41 31.64 4.27
N GLN A 183 -8.16 32.08 5.53
CA GLN A 183 -7.01 32.82 6.13
C GLN A 183 -7.06 32.63 7.69
N GLY A 184 -6.17 33.09 8.61
CA GLY A 184 -4.78 33.57 8.52
C GLY A 184 -4.22 34.25 9.82
N GLY A 185 -3.35 33.55 10.59
CA GLY A 185 -2.24 34.16 11.39
C GLY A 185 -2.39 34.51 12.90
N GLY A 186 -1.53 33.93 13.78
CA GLY A 186 -1.10 34.48 15.10
C GLY A 186 -1.47 33.69 16.39
N GLU A 187 -0.56 33.65 17.39
CA GLU A 187 -0.53 32.76 18.60
C GLU A 187 0.18 33.47 19.82
N PRO A 188 0.25 32.94 21.08
CA PRO A 188 -0.73 32.29 21.98
C PRO A 188 -0.69 32.92 23.43
N PRO A 189 -0.38 32.26 24.60
CA PRO A 189 -0.96 31.10 25.32
C PRO A 189 -1.35 31.35 26.84
N ARG A 190 -2.37 30.65 27.40
CA ARG A 190 -2.29 29.68 28.53
C ARG A 190 -3.64 29.24 29.19
N VAL A 191 -4.12 28.06 28.78
CA VAL A 191 -4.54 26.87 29.59
C VAL A 191 -5.50 27.07 30.79
N SER A 192 -6.75 26.55 30.74
CA SER A 192 -7.04 25.15 31.20
C SER A 192 -8.47 24.60 31.04
N LYS A 193 -8.56 23.40 30.44
CA LYS A 193 -9.45 22.24 30.78
C LYS A 193 -10.99 22.32 30.70
N MET A 194 -11.49 21.64 29.65
CA MET A 194 -12.24 20.36 29.76
C MET A 194 -13.70 20.43 30.29
N SER A 195 -14.61 21.04 29.52
CA SER A 195 -16.08 20.92 29.67
C SER A 195 -16.86 21.03 28.34
N SER A 196 -16.20 21.02 27.19
CA SER A 196 -16.65 21.72 25.97
C SER A 196 -17.18 20.85 24.81
N THR A 197 -17.58 19.59 25.05
CA THR A 197 -17.97 18.63 23.98
C THR A 197 -19.31 18.94 23.27
N PHE A 198 -19.91 20.10 23.53
CA PHE A 198 -21.04 20.64 22.78
C PHE A 198 -20.83 22.11 22.33
N SER A 199 -19.74 22.77 22.74
CA SER A 199 -19.61 24.22 22.71
C SER A 199 -18.92 24.81 21.47
N ASN A 200 -18.64 23.98 20.46
CA ASN A 200 -17.73 24.31 19.35
C ASN A 200 -18.44 24.45 17.98
N MET A 201 -19.77 24.52 17.94
CA MET A 201 -20.50 24.52 16.66
C MET A 201 -20.77 25.92 16.07
N ASP A 202 -20.76 26.98 16.90
CA ASP A 202 -21.13 28.35 16.50
C ASP A 202 -20.03 29.43 16.62
N SER A 203 -18.86 29.12 17.18
CA SER A 203 -17.77 30.10 17.37
C SER A 203 -16.90 30.35 16.14
N LEU A 204 -17.28 31.33 15.32
CA LEU A 204 -16.31 32.16 14.58
C LEU A 204 -16.84 33.60 14.47
N GLU A 205 -16.48 34.44 15.44
CA GLU A 205 -16.79 35.88 15.42
C GLU A 205 -15.53 36.73 15.61
N MET A 206 -15.58 37.94 15.06
CA MET A 206 -14.42 38.74 14.67
C MET A 206 -14.65 40.19 15.08
N THR A 207 -13.80 40.72 15.96
CA THR A 207 -13.76 42.14 16.33
C THR A 207 -12.56 42.85 15.71
N THR A 208 -12.80 44.08 15.25
CA THR A 208 -11.82 44.99 14.64
C THR A 208 -11.76 46.30 15.43
N PRO A 209 -10.57 46.86 15.73
CA PRO A 209 -10.42 48.26 16.04
C PRO A 209 -10.10 49.11 14.79
N SER A 210 -10.42 50.40 14.86
CA SER A 210 -10.38 51.37 13.77
C SER A 210 -8.96 51.76 13.30
N VAL A 211 -8.85 52.22 12.05
CA VAL A 211 -7.63 52.79 11.46
C VAL A 211 -7.65 54.32 11.52
N GLU A 212 -6.53 54.95 11.88
CA GLU A 212 -6.28 56.38 11.64
C GLU A 212 -5.47 56.60 10.35
N SER A 213 -6.17 57.09 9.31
CA SER A 213 -5.79 58.07 8.28
C SER A 213 -4.43 58.06 7.53
N HIS A 214 -4.53 57.87 6.20
CA HIS A 214 -3.95 58.70 5.10
C HIS A 214 -2.42 58.64 4.76
N PRO A 215 -2.00 59.06 3.53
CA PRO A 215 -2.59 58.83 2.19
C PRO A 215 -1.52 58.55 1.06
N SER A 216 -1.96 58.61 -0.22
CA SER A 216 -1.18 58.59 -1.50
C SER A 216 -0.72 57.20 -2.01
N GLU A 217 -0.66 56.91 -3.32
CA GLU A 217 -0.81 57.75 -4.51
C GLU A 217 -1.46 57.00 -5.72
N ARG A 218 -1.64 57.71 -6.84
CA ARG A 218 -2.29 57.30 -8.12
C ARG A 218 -1.36 56.39 -8.96
N ASP A 219 -1.67 55.86 -10.15
CA ASP A 219 -2.86 55.69 -11.03
C ASP A 219 -2.43 54.56 -11.99
N GLU A 220 -3.25 53.57 -12.33
CA GLU A 220 -3.13 52.88 -13.63
C GLU A 220 -4.38 52.08 -13.99
N THR A 221 -4.95 52.38 -15.16
CA THR A 221 -6.17 51.77 -15.69
C THR A 221 -5.86 50.45 -16.42
N VAL A 222 -6.49 49.35 -16.01
CA VAL A 222 -6.48 48.07 -16.75
C VAL A 222 -7.91 47.53 -16.86
N ASP A 223 -8.27 47.00 -18.03
CA ASP A 223 -9.64 46.68 -18.44
C ASP A 223 -10.38 45.65 -17.55
N PRO A 224 -11.72 45.75 -17.39
CA PRO A 224 -12.50 44.84 -16.55
C PRO A 224 -12.73 43.43 -17.14
N ASN A 225 -12.29 43.16 -18.37
CA ASN A 225 -12.80 42.04 -19.19
C ASN A 225 -11.79 40.90 -19.48
N SER A 226 -10.76 40.74 -18.64
CA SER A 226 -9.87 39.56 -18.71
C SER A 226 -9.63 38.91 -17.34
N SER A 227 -10.69 38.38 -16.74
CA SER A 227 -10.57 37.37 -15.68
C SER A 227 -10.03 36.07 -16.27
N THR A 228 -8.71 36.00 -16.44
CA THR A 228 -8.03 34.79 -16.88
C THR A 228 -8.13 33.76 -15.75
N GLU A 229 -9.00 32.77 -15.92
CA GLU A 229 -9.23 31.74 -14.91
C GLU A 229 -7.92 30.99 -14.60
N PHE A 230 -7.41 31.14 -13.38
CA PHE A 230 -6.33 30.31 -12.87
C PHE A 230 -6.88 28.92 -12.53
N HIS A 231 -7.11 28.10 -13.56
CA HIS A 231 -7.29 26.66 -13.43
C HIS A 231 -5.98 26.01 -12.92
N GLY A 232 -5.79 26.05 -11.59
CA GLY A 232 -4.87 25.13 -10.93
C GLY A 232 -5.37 23.70 -11.16
N PRO A 233 -4.56 22.77 -11.72
CA PRO A 233 -5.03 21.45 -12.09
C PRO A 233 -5.36 20.62 -10.84
N GLN A 234 -6.66 20.47 -10.56
CA GLN A 234 -7.18 19.54 -9.55
C GLN A 234 -6.72 18.11 -9.88
N HIS A 235 -5.80 17.56 -9.08
CA HIS A 235 -5.19 16.27 -9.36
C HIS A 235 -6.13 15.12 -8.96
N GLN A 236 -7.09 14.80 -9.84
CA GLN A 236 -7.91 13.59 -9.71
C GLN A 236 -7.00 12.36 -9.57
N LEU A 237 -7.04 11.71 -8.40
CA LEU A 237 -6.27 10.50 -8.15
C LEU A 237 -6.71 9.40 -9.10
N LYS A 238 -5.75 8.81 -9.82
CA LYS A 238 -6.03 7.72 -10.77
C LYS A 238 -6.78 6.56 -10.09
N PRO A 239 -7.66 5.83 -10.81
CA PRO A 239 -8.42 4.71 -10.23
C PRO A 239 -7.53 3.63 -9.60
N THR A 240 -8.01 3.01 -8.52
CA THR A 240 -7.44 1.80 -7.90
C THR A 240 -7.76 0.55 -8.73
N ASP A 241 -6.81 -0.40 -8.78
CA ASP A 241 -6.95 -1.76 -9.34
C ASP A 241 -7.46 -1.86 -10.79
N ARG A 242 -7.63 -0.72 -11.47
CA ARG A 242 -8.28 -0.54 -12.76
C ARG A 242 -7.62 0.61 -13.53
N GLY A 243 -7.81 0.60 -14.84
CA GLY A 243 -7.31 1.67 -15.72
C GLY A 243 -5.87 1.44 -16.20
N LEU A 244 -5.57 2.09 -17.32
CA LEU A 244 -4.39 1.82 -18.13
C LEU A 244 -3.07 2.26 -17.44
N ALA A 245 -3.13 3.20 -16.49
CA ALA A 245 -1.98 3.63 -15.70
C ALA A 245 -1.51 2.56 -14.70
N ALA A 246 -2.43 1.87 -14.01
CA ALA A 246 -2.09 0.82 -13.05
C ALA A 246 -1.41 -0.38 -13.74
N TRP A 247 -1.91 -0.75 -14.92
CA TRP A 247 -1.30 -1.80 -15.75
C TRP A 247 0.04 -1.38 -16.37
N ARG A 248 0.18 -0.13 -16.84
CA ARG A 248 1.49 0.39 -17.31
C ARG A 248 2.54 0.34 -16.19
N LEU A 249 2.20 0.75 -14.96
CA LEU A 249 3.11 0.67 -13.83
C LEU A 249 3.47 -0.79 -13.51
N LEU A 250 2.48 -1.68 -13.44
CA LEU A 250 2.70 -3.09 -13.09
C LEU A 250 3.55 -3.83 -14.13
N LEU A 251 3.29 -3.63 -15.43
CA LEU A 251 4.10 -4.20 -16.52
C LEU A 251 5.51 -3.60 -16.56
N THR A 252 5.66 -2.31 -16.26
CA THR A 252 6.98 -1.68 -16.11
C THR A 252 7.74 -2.33 -14.97
N ALA A 253 7.15 -2.40 -13.77
CA ALA A 253 7.74 -3.02 -12.60
C ALA A 253 8.10 -4.50 -12.85
N PHE A 254 7.27 -5.25 -13.57
CA PHE A 254 7.56 -6.62 -14.01
C PHE A 254 8.83 -6.73 -14.86
N VAL A 255 9.04 -5.80 -15.81
CA VAL A 255 10.25 -5.80 -16.66
C VAL A 255 11.50 -5.44 -15.85
N PHE A 256 11.42 -4.47 -14.94
CA PHE A 256 12.53 -4.19 -14.01
C PHE A 256 12.85 -5.41 -13.13
N GLU A 257 11.83 -6.02 -12.53
CA GLU A 257 11.98 -7.19 -11.66
C GLU A 257 12.60 -8.38 -12.42
N ALA A 258 12.10 -8.68 -13.63
CA ALA A 258 12.65 -9.74 -14.49
C ALA A 258 14.13 -9.51 -14.82
N LEU A 259 14.46 -8.33 -15.36
CA LEU A 259 15.80 -8.07 -15.87
C LEU A 259 16.83 -7.97 -14.74
N LEU A 260 16.47 -7.39 -13.59
CA LEU A 260 17.40 -7.13 -12.50
C LEU A 260 17.49 -8.26 -11.45
N TRP A 261 16.49 -9.14 -11.29
CA TRP A 261 16.69 -10.44 -10.62
C TRP A 261 17.35 -11.48 -11.53
N GLY A 262 17.15 -11.40 -12.85
CA GLY A 262 17.73 -12.34 -13.81
C GLY A 262 19.26 -12.42 -13.74
N PHE A 263 19.94 -11.31 -13.47
CA PHE A 263 21.39 -11.26 -13.38
C PHE A 263 21.95 -11.97 -12.12
N PRO A 264 21.51 -11.69 -10.87
CA PRO A 264 21.88 -12.49 -9.69
C PRO A 264 21.50 -13.97 -9.81
N LEU A 265 20.33 -14.30 -10.34
CA LEU A 265 19.90 -15.70 -10.52
C LEU A 265 20.80 -16.47 -11.51
N SER A 266 21.36 -15.78 -12.50
CA SER A 266 22.29 -16.35 -13.48
C SER A 266 23.75 -16.40 -13.00
N PHE A 267 24.04 -16.00 -11.75
CA PHE A 267 25.41 -15.95 -11.25
C PHE A 267 26.10 -17.33 -11.25
N GLY A 268 25.35 -18.43 -11.15
CA GLY A 268 25.91 -19.79 -11.26
C GLY A 268 26.67 -20.05 -12.58
N VAL A 269 26.21 -19.46 -13.69
CA VAL A 269 26.87 -19.55 -15.00
C VAL A 269 28.19 -18.76 -14.99
N PHE A 270 28.15 -17.53 -14.47
CA PHE A 270 29.34 -16.70 -14.28
C PHE A 270 30.37 -17.38 -13.35
N GLN A 271 29.92 -18.00 -12.25
CA GLN A 271 30.79 -18.74 -11.32
C GLN A 271 31.53 -19.89 -12.03
N ASN A 272 30.82 -20.69 -12.84
CA ASN A 272 31.42 -21.78 -13.61
C ASN A 272 32.47 -21.25 -14.61
N TYR A 273 32.14 -20.16 -15.32
CA TYR A 273 33.06 -19.52 -16.26
C TYR A 273 34.30 -18.94 -15.56
N TYR A 274 34.13 -18.16 -14.49
CA TYR A 274 35.23 -17.59 -13.71
C TYR A 274 36.14 -18.66 -13.11
N SER A 275 35.59 -19.80 -12.68
CA SER A 275 36.38 -20.92 -12.14
C SER A 275 37.32 -21.56 -13.16
N LYS A 276 37.06 -21.40 -14.46
CA LYS A 276 37.92 -21.89 -15.56
C LYS A 276 39.00 -20.89 -15.98
N GLN A 277 38.88 -19.61 -15.61
CA GLN A 277 39.77 -18.55 -16.06
C GLN A 277 41.03 -18.48 -15.16
N PRO A 278 42.26 -18.48 -15.71
CA PRO A 278 43.49 -18.54 -14.91
C PRO A 278 43.68 -17.35 -13.95
N ALA A 279 43.06 -16.20 -14.22
CA ALA A 279 43.08 -15.03 -13.33
C ALA A 279 42.25 -15.19 -12.04
N PHE A 280 41.29 -16.13 -12.01
CA PHE A 280 40.34 -16.28 -10.91
C PHE A 280 40.31 -17.69 -10.31
N ALA A 281 40.70 -18.72 -11.07
CA ALA A 281 40.60 -20.14 -10.72
C ALA A 281 41.24 -20.56 -9.37
N SER A 282 42.22 -19.80 -8.86
CA SER A 282 42.87 -20.06 -7.57
C SER A 282 42.07 -19.60 -6.34
N ASN A 283 41.00 -18.83 -6.53
CA ASN A 283 40.34 -18.11 -5.44
C ASN A 283 38.99 -18.75 -5.03
N ARG A 284 38.90 -19.18 -3.76
CA ARG A 284 37.71 -19.82 -3.18
C ARG A 284 36.49 -18.90 -3.08
N TYR A 285 36.66 -17.58 -3.17
CA TYR A 285 35.59 -16.59 -2.91
C TYR A 285 34.74 -16.22 -4.14
N ILE A 286 34.92 -16.84 -5.32
CA ILE A 286 34.06 -16.58 -6.50
C ILE A 286 32.55 -16.69 -6.20
N PRO A 287 32.03 -17.71 -5.48
CA PRO A 287 30.59 -17.82 -5.18
C PRO A 287 30.04 -16.66 -4.34
N VAL A 288 30.91 -15.97 -3.60
CA VAL A 288 30.52 -14.89 -2.67
C VAL A 288 29.93 -13.70 -3.43
N VAL A 289 30.36 -13.43 -4.66
CA VAL A 289 29.86 -12.29 -5.47
C VAL A 289 28.33 -12.36 -5.64
N GLY A 290 27.78 -13.48 -6.11
CA GLY A 290 26.33 -13.67 -6.29
C GLY A 290 25.56 -13.73 -4.97
N SER A 291 26.13 -14.37 -3.96
CA SER A 291 25.54 -14.43 -2.61
C SER A 291 25.50 -13.06 -1.93
N VAL A 292 26.46 -12.17 -2.19
CA VAL A 292 26.47 -10.78 -1.71
C VAL A 292 25.47 -9.92 -2.47
N ALA A 293 25.40 -10.03 -3.80
CA ALA A 293 24.42 -9.29 -4.61
C ALA A 293 22.97 -9.59 -4.17
N SER A 294 22.62 -10.89 -4.10
CA SER A 294 21.29 -11.33 -3.65
C SER A 294 21.09 -11.14 -2.15
N GLY A 295 22.13 -11.36 -1.33
CA GLY A 295 22.10 -11.20 0.11
C GLY A 295 21.84 -9.76 0.56
N ILE A 296 22.52 -8.77 -0.01
CA ILE A 296 22.25 -7.34 0.27
C ILE A 296 20.83 -6.96 -0.13
N SER A 297 20.38 -7.44 -1.30
CA SER A 297 19.04 -7.15 -1.83
C SER A 297 17.91 -7.63 -0.89
N TYR A 298 18.05 -8.84 -0.30
CA TYR A 298 17.07 -9.37 0.65
C TYR A 298 17.28 -8.86 2.09
N LEU A 299 18.51 -8.84 2.61
CA LEU A 299 18.80 -8.50 4.01
C LEU A 299 18.76 -6.99 4.28
N GLY A 300 19.01 -6.15 3.27
CA GLY A 300 18.89 -4.69 3.39
C GLY A 300 17.45 -4.19 3.43
N ALA A 301 16.47 -5.03 3.10
CA ALA A 301 15.06 -4.68 2.97
C ALA A 301 14.47 -3.94 4.19
N PRO A 302 14.73 -4.34 5.45
CA PRO A 302 14.18 -3.65 6.63
C PRO A 302 14.87 -2.30 6.90
N ALA A 303 16.09 -2.09 6.39
CA ALA A 303 16.85 -0.86 6.57
C ALA A 303 16.48 0.21 5.55
N ILE A 304 16.19 -0.17 4.29
CA ILE A 304 15.84 0.77 3.24
C ILE A 304 14.40 1.29 3.35
N THR A 305 13.45 0.47 3.82
CA THR A 305 12.03 0.86 3.88
C THR A 305 11.74 2.09 4.78
N PRO A 306 12.31 2.21 6.00
CA PRO A 306 12.22 3.45 6.77
C PRO A 306 12.83 4.67 6.05
N LEU A 307 13.93 4.46 5.30
CA LEU A 307 14.59 5.53 4.55
C LEU A 307 13.71 6.02 3.40
N ILE A 308 13.12 5.11 2.64
CA ILE A 308 12.16 5.42 1.56
C ILE A 308 10.94 6.13 2.13
N LYS A 309 10.40 5.70 3.28
CA LYS A 309 9.29 6.40 3.94
C LYS A 309 9.67 7.83 4.32
N ARG A 310 10.87 8.04 4.88
CA ARG A 310 11.36 9.39 5.26
C ARG A 310 11.59 10.30 4.05
N PHE A 311 11.95 9.74 2.90
CA PHE A 311 12.31 10.47 1.70
C PHE A 311 11.35 10.20 0.52
N GLN A 312 10.04 9.97 0.78
CA GLN A 312 9.08 9.60 -0.29
C GLN A 312 9.02 10.62 -1.44
N ARG A 313 9.12 11.92 -1.14
CA ARG A 313 9.22 13.00 -2.15
C ARG A 313 10.35 12.80 -3.18
N TYR A 314 11.39 12.04 -2.83
CA TYR A 314 12.55 11.75 -3.67
C TYR A 314 12.56 10.33 -4.26
N GLN A 315 11.46 9.56 -4.19
CA GLN A 315 11.38 8.20 -4.76
C GLN A 315 11.82 8.12 -6.22
N GLY A 316 11.45 9.11 -7.05
CA GLY A 316 11.91 9.18 -8.45
C GLY A 316 13.44 9.32 -8.57
N LEU A 317 14.08 10.11 -7.69
CA LEU A 317 15.55 10.20 -7.65
C LEU A 317 16.18 8.92 -7.13
N MET A 318 15.58 8.24 -6.15
CA MET A 318 16.08 6.95 -5.63
C MET A 318 16.08 5.87 -6.72
N ILE A 319 15.05 5.82 -7.56
CA ILE A 319 14.99 4.91 -8.71
C ILE A 319 16.13 5.23 -9.69
N TRP A 320 16.33 6.50 -10.05
CA TRP A 320 17.43 6.91 -10.94
C TRP A 320 18.83 6.61 -10.36
N THR A 321 19.08 6.93 -9.09
CA THR A 321 20.40 6.69 -8.47
C THR A 321 20.69 5.21 -8.30
N GLY A 322 19.72 4.42 -7.82
CA GLY A 322 19.86 2.96 -7.71
C GLY A 322 20.12 2.30 -9.06
N TRP A 323 19.40 2.72 -10.10
CA TRP A 323 19.58 2.24 -11.48
C TRP A 323 20.98 2.56 -12.05
N VAL A 324 21.44 3.81 -11.93
CA VAL A 324 22.80 4.20 -12.36
C VAL A 324 23.86 3.40 -11.59
N VAL A 325 23.68 3.19 -10.29
CA VAL A 325 24.61 2.40 -9.46
C VAL A 325 24.66 0.93 -9.90
N CYS A 326 23.52 0.29 -10.20
CA CYS A 326 23.50 -1.08 -10.74
C CYS A 326 24.27 -1.19 -12.06
N ILE A 327 23.98 -0.32 -13.03
CA ILE A 327 24.64 -0.31 -14.34
C ILE A 327 26.14 -0.05 -14.22
N THR A 328 26.51 0.94 -13.41
CA THR A 328 27.93 1.27 -13.16
C THR A 328 28.65 0.09 -12.50
N GLY A 329 28.00 -0.63 -11.57
CA GLY A 329 28.52 -1.86 -10.98
C GLY A 329 28.82 -2.95 -12.02
N VAL A 330 27.90 -3.21 -12.96
CA VAL A 330 28.11 -4.20 -14.04
C VAL A 330 29.18 -3.74 -15.04
N ILE A 331 29.24 -2.44 -15.38
CA ILE A 331 30.27 -1.90 -16.27
C ILE A 331 31.65 -2.00 -15.62
N LEU A 332 31.80 -1.59 -14.35
CA LEU A 332 33.06 -1.69 -13.62
C LEU A 332 33.51 -3.15 -13.46
N ALA A 333 32.59 -4.08 -13.21
CA ALA A 333 32.88 -5.51 -13.19
C ALA A 333 33.53 -6.02 -14.49
N SER A 334 33.22 -5.41 -15.65
CA SER A 334 33.86 -5.76 -16.93
C SER A 334 35.34 -5.38 -17.05
N PHE A 335 35.85 -4.56 -16.14
CA PHE A 335 37.27 -4.18 -16.05
C PHE A 335 38.00 -4.84 -14.87
N CYS A 336 37.27 -5.56 -14.00
CA CYS A 336 37.86 -6.23 -12.85
C CYS A 336 38.79 -7.39 -13.27
N THR A 337 39.99 -7.39 -12.69
CA THR A 337 41.02 -8.44 -12.82
C THR A 337 41.24 -9.22 -11.52
N THR A 338 40.57 -8.84 -10.42
CA THR A 338 40.65 -9.52 -9.13
C THR A 338 39.26 -9.88 -8.60
N VAL A 339 39.15 -10.97 -7.83
CA VAL A 339 37.86 -11.39 -7.24
C VAL A 339 37.35 -10.37 -6.22
N GLU A 340 38.23 -9.70 -5.47
CA GLU A 340 37.83 -8.67 -4.49
C GLU A 340 37.15 -7.47 -5.17
N THR A 341 37.72 -6.95 -6.27
CA THR A 341 37.09 -5.86 -7.03
C THR A 341 35.80 -6.33 -7.71
N LEU A 342 35.69 -7.60 -8.08
CA LEU A 342 34.46 -8.20 -8.59
C LEU A 342 33.37 -8.32 -7.51
N ILE A 343 33.72 -8.68 -6.26
CA ILE A 343 32.80 -8.67 -5.11
C ILE A 343 32.31 -7.25 -4.84
N LEU A 344 33.17 -6.24 -4.89
CA LEU A 344 32.78 -4.84 -4.67
C LEU A 344 31.86 -4.29 -5.79
N THR A 345 32.09 -4.67 -7.05
CA THR A 345 31.34 -4.14 -8.21
C THR A 345 30.09 -4.96 -8.53
N GLN A 346 30.27 -6.24 -8.89
CA GLN A 346 29.18 -7.16 -9.25
C GLN A 346 28.37 -7.64 -8.04
N GLY A 347 28.98 -7.66 -6.84
CA GLY A 347 28.30 -7.99 -5.58
C GLY A 347 27.69 -6.78 -4.90
N VAL A 348 28.53 -5.97 -4.25
CA VAL A 348 28.10 -4.88 -3.35
C VAL A 348 27.42 -3.74 -4.10
N ALA A 349 28.07 -3.14 -5.10
CA ALA A 349 27.49 -2.01 -5.82
C ALA A 349 26.18 -2.40 -6.53
N TYR A 350 26.15 -3.56 -7.19
CA TYR A 350 24.91 -4.08 -7.78
C TYR A 350 23.80 -4.29 -6.74
N GLY A 351 24.09 -4.98 -5.62
CA GLY A 351 23.10 -5.27 -4.57
C GLY A 351 22.59 -4.03 -3.84
N VAL A 352 23.45 -3.03 -3.60
CA VAL A 352 23.05 -1.74 -3.01
C VAL A 352 22.21 -0.92 -3.99
N GLY A 353 22.60 -0.85 -5.27
CA GLY A 353 21.78 -0.23 -6.30
C GLY A 353 20.40 -0.90 -6.39
N PHE A 354 20.37 -2.24 -6.34
CA PHE A 354 19.15 -3.04 -6.41
C PHE A 354 18.21 -2.72 -5.24
N LEU A 355 18.75 -2.73 -4.02
CA LEU A 355 18.05 -2.38 -2.80
C LEU A 355 17.43 -0.97 -2.86
N VAL A 356 18.13 0.01 -3.42
CA VAL A 356 17.68 1.41 -3.46
C VAL A 356 16.58 1.64 -4.50
N PHE A 357 16.59 0.96 -5.66
CA PHE A 357 15.56 1.15 -6.70
C PHE A 357 14.31 0.27 -6.49
N TYR A 358 14.44 -0.95 -5.97
CA TYR A 358 13.36 -1.95 -5.95
C TYR A 358 12.20 -1.57 -5.03
N TYR A 359 12.51 -1.21 -3.78
CA TYR A 359 11.50 -0.92 -2.76
C TYR A 359 10.65 0.34 -3.05
N PRO A 360 11.16 1.43 -3.67
CA PRO A 360 10.33 2.50 -4.21
C PRO A 360 9.31 2.02 -5.27
N ILE A 361 9.74 1.21 -6.25
CA ILE A 361 8.83 0.65 -7.28
C ILE A 361 7.73 -0.17 -6.61
N LEU A 362 8.12 -1.00 -5.64
CA LEU A 362 7.19 -1.82 -4.88
C LEU A 362 6.18 -0.97 -4.09
N ASN A 363 6.61 0.12 -3.45
CA ASN A 363 5.70 1.07 -2.79
C ASN A 363 4.70 1.67 -3.78
N MET A 364 5.15 2.04 -4.98
CA MET A 364 4.28 2.62 -6.01
C MET A 364 3.25 1.60 -6.53
N VAL A 365 3.63 0.32 -6.71
CA VAL A 365 2.65 -0.75 -7.05
C VAL A 365 1.61 -0.89 -5.94
N ASN A 366 2.03 -0.81 -4.68
CA ASN A 366 1.15 -0.84 -3.50
C ASN A 366 0.15 0.33 -3.41
N GLU A 367 0.43 1.48 -4.03
CA GLU A 367 -0.52 2.61 -4.09
C GLU A 367 -1.64 2.39 -5.12
N PHE A 368 -1.37 1.64 -6.20
CA PHE A 368 -2.32 1.36 -7.28
C PHE A 368 -3.14 0.09 -7.06
N TRP A 369 -2.57 -0.93 -6.41
CA TRP A 369 -3.18 -2.26 -6.26
C TRP A 369 -3.54 -2.55 -4.80
N ILE A 370 -4.83 -2.44 -4.47
CA ILE A 370 -5.35 -2.59 -3.10
C ILE A 370 -6.25 -3.83 -3.04
N THR A 371 -7.28 -3.90 -3.87
CA THR A 371 -8.24 -5.02 -3.92
C THR A 371 -7.69 -6.25 -4.65
N ARG A 372 -6.82 -6.07 -5.65
CA ARG A 372 -6.21 -7.15 -6.46
C ARG A 372 -4.70 -7.26 -6.24
N ARG A 373 -4.30 -7.09 -4.97
CA ARG A 373 -2.89 -7.02 -4.56
C ARG A 373 -2.18 -8.35 -4.74
N GLY A 374 -2.84 -9.47 -4.45
CA GLY A 374 -2.29 -10.82 -4.66
C GLY A 374 -2.01 -11.11 -6.13
N MET A 375 -2.89 -10.71 -7.05
CA MET A 375 -2.69 -10.81 -8.49
C MET A 375 -1.50 -9.96 -8.96
N ALA A 376 -1.40 -8.70 -8.50
CA ALA A 376 -0.28 -7.82 -8.85
C ALA A 376 1.07 -8.38 -8.38
N TYR A 377 1.12 -8.88 -7.14
CA TYR A 377 2.33 -9.53 -6.60
C TYR A 377 2.62 -10.89 -7.25
N GLY A 378 1.61 -11.69 -7.57
CA GLY A 378 1.78 -12.92 -8.33
C GLY A 378 2.45 -12.67 -9.68
N LEU A 379 2.03 -11.61 -10.39
CA LEU A 379 2.69 -11.18 -11.62
C LEU A 379 4.13 -10.70 -11.35
N LEU A 380 4.35 -9.79 -10.40
CA LEU A 380 5.71 -9.32 -10.06
C LEU A 380 6.66 -10.48 -9.71
N CYS A 381 6.27 -11.36 -8.79
CA CYS A 381 7.10 -12.48 -8.37
C CYS A 381 7.37 -13.45 -9.52
N SER A 382 6.41 -13.66 -10.43
CA SER A 382 6.58 -14.53 -11.61
C SER A 382 7.69 -14.08 -12.57
N SER A 383 8.05 -12.79 -12.56
CA SER A 383 9.17 -12.27 -13.35
C SER A 383 10.49 -13.00 -13.06
N SER A 384 10.73 -13.39 -11.80
CA SER A 384 11.93 -14.12 -11.36
C SER A 384 12.01 -15.55 -11.94
N GLY A 385 10.85 -16.18 -12.18
CA GLY A 385 10.76 -17.47 -12.87
C GLY A 385 11.03 -17.33 -14.37
N VAL A 386 10.47 -16.29 -15.01
CA VAL A 386 10.74 -15.99 -16.42
C VAL A 386 12.23 -15.68 -16.63
N SER A 387 12.82 -14.87 -15.77
CA SER A 387 14.25 -14.54 -15.88
C SER A 387 15.14 -15.73 -15.57
N GLY A 388 14.82 -16.54 -14.55
CA GLY A 388 15.54 -17.77 -14.23
C GLY A 388 15.49 -18.82 -15.34
N ALA A 389 14.40 -18.85 -16.13
CA ALA A 389 14.26 -19.75 -17.28
C ALA A 389 15.03 -19.29 -18.53
N VAL A 390 15.28 -17.98 -18.71
CA VAL A 390 15.81 -17.41 -19.97
C VAL A 390 17.24 -16.87 -19.83
N PHE A 391 17.53 -16.11 -18.77
CA PHE A 391 18.83 -15.43 -18.63
C PHE A 391 20.02 -16.39 -18.59
N PRO A 392 20.00 -17.51 -17.84
CA PRO A 392 21.18 -18.39 -17.74
C PRO A 392 21.69 -18.86 -19.11
N PHE A 393 20.79 -19.29 -20.00
CA PHE A 393 21.14 -19.74 -21.35
C PHE A 393 21.67 -18.60 -22.25
N VAL A 394 21.07 -17.41 -22.16
CA VAL A 394 21.53 -16.23 -22.91
C VAL A 394 22.93 -15.80 -22.44
N ILE A 395 23.17 -15.81 -21.13
CA ILE A 395 24.47 -15.50 -20.53
C ILE A 395 25.51 -16.56 -20.90
N GLU A 396 25.18 -17.85 -20.86
CA GLU A 396 26.07 -18.96 -21.24
C GLU A 396 26.54 -18.82 -22.69
N ALA A 397 25.62 -18.66 -23.64
CA ALA A 397 25.93 -18.47 -25.06
C ALA A 397 26.77 -17.21 -25.34
N LEU A 398 26.56 -16.13 -24.58
CA LEU A 398 27.38 -14.91 -24.70
C LEU A 398 28.78 -15.10 -24.11
N LEU A 399 28.91 -15.80 -22.96
CA LEU A 399 30.17 -16.09 -22.30
C LEU A 399 31.07 -17.00 -23.15
N GLU A 400 30.51 -18.04 -23.77
CA GLU A 400 31.26 -18.93 -24.67
C GLU A 400 31.78 -18.20 -25.90
N LYS A 401 30.99 -17.28 -26.49
CA LYS A 401 31.34 -16.62 -27.76
C LYS A 401 32.21 -15.36 -27.59
N TYR A 402 31.99 -14.56 -26.54
CA TYR A 402 32.59 -13.22 -26.41
C TYR A 402 33.35 -13.00 -25.09
N GLY A 403 33.29 -13.95 -24.16
CA GLY A 403 33.95 -13.89 -22.86
C GLY A 403 33.34 -12.88 -21.87
N TYR A 404 33.76 -12.97 -20.60
CA TYR A 404 33.10 -12.27 -19.49
C TYR A 404 33.06 -10.74 -19.63
N GLN A 405 34.14 -10.11 -20.11
CA GLN A 405 34.22 -8.64 -20.21
C GLN A 405 33.19 -8.09 -21.20
N THR A 406 33.12 -8.70 -22.39
CA THR A 406 32.15 -8.32 -23.43
C THR A 406 30.73 -8.64 -23.00
N THR A 407 30.50 -9.80 -22.38
CA THR A 407 29.18 -10.20 -21.88
C THR A 407 28.65 -9.24 -20.81
N LEU A 408 29.47 -8.84 -19.83
CA LEU A 408 29.06 -7.87 -18.80
C LEU A 408 28.70 -6.50 -19.42
N ARG A 409 29.48 -6.03 -20.41
CA ARG A 409 29.15 -4.79 -21.14
C ARG A 409 27.87 -4.92 -21.96
N ALA A 410 27.66 -6.05 -22.63
CA ALA A 410 26.44 -6.33 -23.38
C ALA A 410 25.21 -6.38 -22.46
N VAL A 411 25.33 -7.01 -21.28
CA VAL A 411 24.29 -7.01 -20.24
C VAL A 411 24.01 -5.60 -19.73
N ALA A 412 25.03 -4.80 -19.43
CA ALA A 412 24.84 -3.41 -19.00
C ALA A 412 24.12 -2.57 -20.07
N VAL A 413 24.51 -2.68 -21.34
CA VAL A 413 23.84 -2.01 -22.47
C VAL A 413 22.39 -2.50 -22.62
N ALA A 414 22.14 -3.81 -22.52
CA ALA A 414 20.79 -4.37 -22.58
C ALA A 414 19.91 -3.87 -21.42
N LEU A 415 20.43 -3.82 -20.19
CA LEU A 415 19.76 -3.22 -19.05
C LEU A 415 19.44 -1.75 -19.32
N CYS A 416 20.41 -0.94 -19.77
CA CYS A 416 20.19 0.46 -20.13
C CYS A 416 19.06 0.65 -21.15
N VAL A 417 19.10 -0.09 -22.26
CA VAL A 417 18.18 0.06 -23.39
C VAL A 417 16.77 -0.45 -23.04
N LEU A 418 16.65 -1.55 -22.30
CA LEU A 418 15.36 -2.15 -21.97
C LEU A 418 14.66 -1.47 -20.79
N THR A 419 15.40 -0.92 -19.83
CA THR A 419 14.81 -0.31 -18.62
C THR A 419 14.83 1.22 -18.62
N GLY A 420 15.82 1.87 -19.26
CA GLY A 420 15.93 3.34 -19.31
C GLY A 420 14.68 4.05 -19.84
N PRO A 421 14.12 3.64 -21.01
CA PRO A 421 12.88 4.20 -21.54
C PRO A 421 11.65 3.96 -20.65
N LEU A 422 11.73 3.00 -19.73
CA LEU A 422 10.63 2.64 -18.83
C LEU A 422 10.63 3.46 -17.51
N ILE A 423 11.77 4.03 -17.09
CA ILE A 423 11.86 4.85 -15.87
C ILE A 423 10.81 5.97 -15.82
N PRO A 424 10.54 6.75 -16.90
CA PRO A 424 9.54 7.83 -16.85
C PRO A 424 8.09 7.38 -16.62
N PHE A 425 7.79 6.09 -16.79
CA PHE A 425 6.47 5.51 -16.52
C PHE A 425 6.30 5.09 -15.06
N LEU A 426 7.39 4.98 -14.29
CA LEU A 426 7.38 4.84 -12.84
C LEU A 426 6.99 6.18 -12.20
N LYS A 427 5.68 6.46 -12.14
CA LYS A 427 5.11 7.59 -11.39
C LYS A 427 4.09 7.10 -10.36
N GLY A 428 4.25 7.57 -9.12
CA GLY A 428 3.33 7.28 -8.01
C GLY A 428 1.90 7.72 -8.31
N ARG A 429 0.96 7.22 -7.51
CA ARG A 429 -0.46 7.58 -7.62
C ARG A 429 -0.78 8.82 -6.82
N LEU A 430 -0.18 8.95 -5.64
CA LEU A 430 -0.42 10.04 -4.71
C LEU A 430 0.48 11.24 -5.03
N PRO A 431 -0.02 12.49 -4.92
CA PRO A 431 0.83 13.68 -5.04
C PRO A 431 1.77 13.79 -3.83
N PRO A 432 2.97 14.40 -3.97
CA PRO A 432 3.96 14.49 -2.90
C PRO A 432 3.48 15.18 -1.62
N SER A 433 2.42 16.01 -1.69
CA SER A 433 1.78 16.65 -0.54
C SER A 433 1.02 15.66 0.35
N LEU A 434 0.33 14.68 -0.23
CA LEU A 434 -0.39 13.63 0.51
C LEU A 434 0.52 12.49 0.99
N GLN A 435 1.74 12.41 0.46
CA GLN A 435 2.76 11.43 0.86
C GLN A 435 3.67 11.93 2.00
N SER A 436 3.50 13.17 2.47
CA SER A 436 4.50 13.86 3.32
C SER A 436 3.99 14.28 4.71
N THR A 437 2.96 13.65 5.26
CA THR A 437 2.72 13.68 6.71
C THR A 437 3.59 12.61 7.38
N SER A 438 4.64 13.05 8.09
CA SER A 438 5.65 12.17 8.70
C SER A 438 5.11 11.45 9.96
N THR A 439 4.13 10.59 9.78
CA THR A 439 3.82 9.53 10.76
C THR A 439 5.08 8.69 10.96
N ARG A 440 5.42 8.39 12.21
CA ARG A 440 6.51 7.43 12.51
C ARG A 440 6.17 6.07 11.89
N MET A 441 7.16 5.20 11.70
CA MET A 441 6.85 3.82 11.30
C MET A 441 6.02 3.18 12.42
N ASN A 442 4.83 2.70 12.09
CA ASN A 442 3.97 2.05 13.07
C ASN A 442 4.50 0.64 13.35
N TRP A 443 5.16 0.47 14.49
CA TRP A 443 5.68 -0.83 14.95
C TRP A 443 4.63 -1.67 15.69
N GLY A 444 3.37 -1.23 15.73
CA GLY A 444 2.27 -1.93 16.41
C GLY A 444 2.09 -3.38 15.94
N PHE A 445 2.34 -3.66 14.66
CA PHE A 445 2.27 -5.00 14.09
C PHE A 445 3.22 -6.02 14.76
N LEU A 446 4.30 -5.59 15.44
CA LEU A 446 5.18 -6.50 16.18
C LEU A 446 4.50 -7.12 17.42
N ARG A 447 3.39 -6.54 17.88
CA ARG A 447 2.58 -7.07 19.00
C ARG A 447 1.58 -8.14 18.55
N ASP A 448 1.35 -8.27 17.24
CA ASP A 448 0.49 -9.30 16.66
C ASP A 448 1.30 -10.60 16.45
N PRO A 449 0.97 -11.75 17.08
CA PRO A 449 1.60 -13.02 16.81
C PRO A 449 1.21 -13.60 15.46
N LEU A 450 0.22 -13.06 14.73
CA LEU A 450 0.02 -13.41 13.32
C LEU A 450 1.25 -13.00 12.48
N PHE A 451 1.85 -11.84 12.79
CA PHE A 451 3.15 -11.43 12.23
C PHE A 451 4.24 -12.48 12.55
N TRP A 452 4.33 -12.93 13.80
CA TRP A 452 5.34 -13.90 14.22
C TRP A 452 5.12 -15.31 13.64
N VAL A 453 3.87 -15.75 13.52
CA VAL A 453 3.48 -17.02 12.85
C VAL A 453 3.89 -17.00 11.38
N PHE A 454 3.54 -15.94 10.63
CA PHE A 454 3.94 -15.82 9.23
C PHE A 454 5.45 -15.61 9.08
N SER A 455 6.10 -14.86 9.97
CA SER A 455 7.56 -14.67 9.94
C SER A 455 8.33 -15.97 10.17
N LEU A 456 7.91 -16.78 11.15
CA LEU A 456 8.53 -18.09 11.42
C LEU A 456 8.30 -19.07 10.26
N SER A 457 7.07 -19.12 9.74
CA SER A 457 6.72 -19.89 8.55
C SER A 457 7.57 -19.49 7.33
N ASN A 458 7.80 -18.20 7.14
CA ASN A 458 8.54 -17.65 6.02
C ASN A 458 10.06 -17.88 6.11
N ILE A 459 10.67 -17.73 7.29
CA ILE A 459 12.08 -18.07 7.52
C ILE A 459 12.31 -19.57 7.26
N ALA A 460 11.41 -20.42 7.74
CA ALA A 460 11.45 -21.86 7.52
C ALA A 460 11.34 -22.22 6.02
N GLN A 461 10.37 -21.63 5.31
CA GLN A 461 10.21 -21.81 3.86
C GLN A 461 11.48 -21.34 3.13
N GLY A 462 12.00 -20.17 3.46
CA GLY A 462 13.18 -19.58 2.84
C GLY A 462 14.45 -20.39 3.01
N LEU A 463 14.63 -21.05 4.16
CA LEU A 463 15.73 -21.99 4.39
C LEU A 463 15.65 -23.21 3.47
N GLY A 464 14.46 -23.76 3.21
CA GLY A 464 14.30 -24.91 2.32
C GLY A 464 14.29 -24.56 0.82
N TYR A 465 13.80 -23.37 0.46
CA TYR A 465 13.43 -23.00 -0.92
C TYR A 465 14.57 -23.09 -1.94
N PHE A 466 15.79 -22.67 -1.58
CA PHE A 466 16.90 -22.56 -2.55
C PHE A 466 17.56 -23.90 -2.88
N PHE A 467 17.48 -24.90 -1.99
CA PHE A 467 18.27 -26.12 -2.10
C PHE A 467 17.98 -26.94 -3.38
N PRO A 468 16.73 -27.18 -3.81
CA PRO A 468 16.46 -27.84 -5.09
C PRO A 468 17.08 -27.09 -6.27
N SER A 469 16.95 -25.77 -6.35
CA SER A 469 17.55 -24.99 -7.46
C SER A 469 19.07 -25.10 -7.55
N LEU A 470 19.75 -25.23 -6.41
CA LEU A 470 21.20 -25.37 -6.34
C LEU A 470 21.68 -26.80 -6.67
N TYR A 471 20.94 -27.82 -6.23
CA TYR A 471 21.42 -29.20 -6.24
C TYR A 471 20.79 -30.11 -7.30
N LEU A 472 19.64 -29.74 -7.89
CA LEU A 472 18.93 -30.59 -8.86
C LEU A 472 19.78 -30.96 -10.11
N PRO A 473 20.58 -30.07 -10.73
CA PRO A 473 21.48 -30.46 -11.84
C PRO A 473 22.61 -31.40 -11.38
N SER A 474 23.18 -31.14 -10.19
CA SER A 474 24.26 -31.96 -9.63
C SER A 474 23.76 -33.35 -9.21
N TYR A 475 22.50 -33.43 -8.77
CA TYR A 475 21.80 -34.67 -8.47
C TYR A 475 21.55 -35.47 -9.76
N ALA A 476 21.01 -34.82 -10.81
CA ALA A 476 20.79 -35.42 -12.11
C ALA A 476 22.09 -36.02 -12.70
N ALA A 477 23.18 -35.26 -12.67
CA ALA A 477 24.50 -35.74 -13.10
C ALA A 477 24.99 -36.96 -12.29
N SER A 478 24.65 -37.04 -10.99
CA SER A 478 25.06 -38.18 -10.13
C SER A 478 24.28 -39.47 -10.36
N ILE A 479 23.12 -39.42 -11.03
CA ILE A 479 22.40 -40.61 -11.52
C ILE A 479 22.70 -40.93 -12.99
N GLY A 480 23.71 -40.29 -13.57
CA GLY A 480 24.15 -40.53 -14.95
C GLY A 480 23.38 -39.77 -16.03
N LEU A 481 22.53 -38.79 -15.67
CA LEU A 481 21.88 -37.92 -16.65
C LEU A 481 22.86 -36.86 -17.19
N SER A 482 22.61 -36.42 -18.41
CA SER A 482 23.37 -35.38 -19.11
C SER A 482 23.19 -33.99 -18.48
N GLY A 483 24.16 -33.10 -18.73
CA GLY A 483 24.06 -31.69 -18.31
C GLY A 483 22.84 -30.97 -18.91
N THR A 484 22.46 -31.32 -20.14
CA THR A 484 21.25 -30.81 -20.81
C THR A 484 19.95 -31.22 -20.10
N GLU A 485 19.87 -32.45 -19.58
CA GLU A 485 18.74 -32.89 -18.76
C GLU A 485 18.70 -32.16 -17.41
N GLY A 486 19.87 -31.93 -16.79
CA GLY A 486 19.98 -31.11 -15.58
C GLY A 486 19.51 -29.66 -15.78
N ALA A 487 19.83 -29.05 -16.92
CA ALA A 487 19.37 -27.70 -17.29
C ALA A 487 17.86 -27.67 -17.61
N LEU A 488 17.35 -28.70 -18.30
CA LEU A 488 15.91 -28.87 -18.57
C LEU A 488 15.09 -28.93 -17.27
N LEU A 489 15.59 -29.61 -16.24
CA LEU A 489 14.93 -29.67 -14.92
C LEU A 489 14.80 -28.28 -14.27
N LEU A 490 15.84 -27.43 -14.35
CA LEU A 490 15.76 -26.05 -13.85
C LEU A 490 14.82 -25.18 -14.69
N ALA A 491 14.82 -25.33 -16.01
CA ALA A 491 13.90 -24.61 -16.90
C ALA A 491 12.44 -24.97 -16.58
N LEU A 492 12.11 -26.27 -16.43
CA LEU A 492 10.77 -26.73 -16.07
C LEU A 492 10.35 -26.25 -14.67
N MET A 493 11.25 -26.27 -13.69
CA MET A 493 10.98 -25.73 -12.35
C MET A 493 10.74 -24.21 -12.37
N SER A 494 11.44 -23.48 -13.24
CA SER A 494 11.26 -22.03 -13.41
C SER A 494 9.92 -21.70 -14.08
N ILE A 495 9.51 -22.50 -15.09
CA ILE A 495 8.19 -22.40 -15.75
C ILE A 495 7.05 -22.73 -14.76
N SER A 496 7.20 -23.79 -13.96
CA SER A 496 6.17 -24.15 -12.97
C SER A 496 6.09 -23.10 -11.85
N GLN A 497 7.21 -22.49 -11.46
CA GLN A 497 7.25 -21.33 -10.56
C GLN A 497 6.42 -20.14 -11.08
N VAL A 498 6.54 -19.78 -12.36
CA VAL A 498 5.71 -18.72 -12.99
C VAL A 498 4.22 -19.03 -12.82
N ALA A 499 3.82 -20.25 -13.18
CA ALA A 499 2.42 -20.69 -13.08
C ALA A 499 1.93 -20.71 -11.61
N GLY A 500 2.78 -21.15 -10.68
CA GLY A 500 2.50 -21.17 -9.24
C GLY A 500 2.29 -19.78 -8.66
N GLN A 501 3.20 -18.84 -8.93
CA GLN A 501 3.12 -17.47 -8.43
C GLN A 501 1.89 -16.72 -8.97
N LEU A 502 1.55 -16.88 -10.25
CA LEU A 502 0.31 -16.34 -10.83
C LEU A 502 -0.95 -16.96 -10.22
N THR A 503 -0.96 -18.29 -10.03
CA THR A 503 -2.12 -19.02 -9.50
C THR A 503 -2.38 -18.68 -8.03
N PHE A 504 -1.37 -18.82 -7.17
CA PHE A 504 -1.49 -18.48 -5.74
C PHE A 504 -1.76 -16.99 -5.55
N GLY A 505 -1.11 -16.11 -6.31
CA GLY A 505 -1.40 -14.67 -6.31
C GLY A 505 -2.88 -14.39 -6.57
N SER A 506 -3.44 -14.89 -7.67
CA SER A 506 -4.86 -14.69 -8.00
C SER A 506 -5.82 -15.37 -7.01
N LEU A 507 -5.48 -16.55 -6.47
CA LEU A 507 -6.31 -17.24 -5.48
C LEU A 507 -6.38 -16.48 -4.13
N THR A 508 -5.32 -15.77 -3.72
CA THR A 508 -5.31 -14.99 -2.46
C THR A 508 -6.19 -13.72 -2.49
N ASP A 509 -6.61 -13.28 -3.67
CA ASP A 509 -7.60 -12.22 -3.86
C ASP A 509 -9.05 -12.76 -3.94
N ARG A 510 -9.24 -14.09 -3.94
CA ARG A 510 -10.57 -14.73 -3.86
C ARG A 510 -10.95 -15.03 -2.41
N LYS A 511 -12.20 -15.47 -2.19
CA LYS A 511 -12.74 -15.86 -0.86
C LYS A 511 -12.14 -17.16 -0.28
N VAL A 512 -10.89 -17.51 -0.58
CA VAL A 512 -10.23 -18.71 -0.04
C VAL A 512 -9.37 -18.33 1.16
N SER A 513 -9.39 -19.12 2.23
CA SER A 513 -8.55 -18.84 3.40
C SER A 513 -7.07 -18.86 3.04
N LEU A 514 -6.37 -17.78 3.37
CA LEU A 514 -4.93 -17.62 3.21
C LEU A 514 -4.16 -18.78 3.85
N GLU A 515 -4.62 -19.23 5.02
CA GLU A 515 -4.00 -20.28 5.83
C GLU A 515 -4.05 -21.64 5.13
N VAL A 516 -5.17 -21.93 4.44
CA VAL A 516 -5.35 -23.16 3.67
C VAL A 516 -4.41 -23.16 2.46
N LEU A 517 -4.31 -22.05 1.73
CA LEU A 517 -3.35 -21.93 0.62
C LEU A 517 -1.91 -22.10 1.10
N THR A 518 -1.50 -21.45 2.21
CA THR A 518 -0.13 -21.55 2.71
C THR A 518 0.19 -22.98 3.13
N THR A 519 -0.75 -23.63 3.83
CA THR A 519 -0.62 -25.00 4.33
C THR A 519 -0.54 -26.01 3.19
N VAL A 520 -1.41 -25.90 2.17
CA VAL A 520 -1.39 -26.75 0.98
C VAL A 520 -0.07 -26.56 0.21
N SER A 521 0.37 -25.33 0.04
CA SER A 521 1.66 -24.98 -0.57
C SER A 521 2.84 -25.65 0.14
N THR A 522 2.97 -25.49 1.46
CA THR A 522 4.12 -26.02 2.20
C THR A 522 4.07 -27.54 2.39
N ILE A 523 2.89 -28.13 2.59
CA ILE A 523 2.73 -29.60 2.67
C ILE A 523 3.11 -30.26 1.34
N ILE A 524 2.56 -29.80 0.21
CA ILE A 524 2.86 -30.43 -1.08
C ILE A 524 4.34 -30.25 -1.45
N SER A 525 4.92 -29.08 -1.13
CA SER A 525 6.36 -28.86 -1.28
C SER A 525 7.19 -29.82 -0.43
N ALA A 526 6.81 -30.04 0.83
CA ALA A 526 7.47 -31.01 1.71
C ALA A 526 7.35 -32.45 1.17
N THR A 527 6.15 -32.90 0.83
CA THR A 527 5.90 -34.25 0.30
C THR A 527 6.63 -34.47 -1.02
N SER A 528 6.68 -33.47 -1.91
CA SER A 528 7.43 -33.55 -3.16
C SER A 528 8.95 -33.67 -2.93
N ALA A 529 9.52 -32.94 -1.97
CA ALA A 529 10.92 -33.10 -1.60
C ALA A 529 11.19 -34.49 -1.00
N PHE A 530 10.38 -34.93 -0.04
CA PHE A 530 10.61 -36.22 0.61
C PHE A 530 10.39 -37.42 -0.32
N ALA A 531 9.30 -37.45 -1.09
CA ALA A 531 8.94 -38.58 -1.93
C ALA A 531 9.56 -38.49 -3.33
N LEU A 532 9.32 -37.40 -4.06
CA LEU A 532 9.71 -37.33 -5.47
C LEU A 532 11.22 -37.09 -5.64
N TRP A 533 11.82 -36.18 -4.88
CA TRP A 533 13.28 -35.94 -4.97
C TRP A 533 14.10 -36.99 -4.19
N GLY A 534 13.62 -37.40 -3.01
CA GLY A 534 14.31 -38.40 -2.19
C GLY A 534 14.42 -39.79 -2.81
N LEU A 535 13.43 -40.20 -3.61
CA LEU A 535 13.36 -41.49 -4.30
C LEU A 535 13.71 -41.38 -5.81
N ALA A 536 14.30 -40.27 -6.25
CA ALA A 536 14.56 -40.01 -7.66
C ALA A 536 15.74 -40.80 -8.22
N HIS A 537 15.47 -41.88 -8.94
CA HIS A 537 16.48 -42.60 -9.73
C HIS A 537 16.30 -42.46 -11.25
N THR A 538 15.33 -41.66 -11.72
CA THR A 538 15.01 -41.51 -13.15
C THR A 538 14.61 -40.07 -13.51
N LEU A 539 14.85 -39.66 -14.76
CA LEU A 539 14.50 -38.34 -15.27
C LEU A 539 13.00 -37.99 -15.12
N PRO A 540 12.02 -38.88 -15.45
CA PRO A 540 10.61 -38.52 -15.33
C PRO A 540 10.20 -38.17 -13.89
N LEU A 541 10.76 -38.83 -12.89
CA LEU A 541 10.48 -38.56 -11.48
C LEU A 541 11.07 -37.21 -11.04
N LEU A 542 12.27 -36.85 -11.53
CA LEU A 542 12.84 -35.52 -11.35
C LEU A 542 12.04 -34.42 -12.07
N ILE A 543 11.47 -34.70 -13.25
CA ILE A 543 10.59 -33.77 -13.97
C ILE A 543 9.32 -33.49 -13.16
N VAL A 544 8.65 -34.52 -12.64
CA VAL A 544 7.46 -34.34 -11.79
C VAL A 544 7.82 -33.59 -10.51
N PHE A 545 8.98 -33.88 -9.90
CA PHE A 545 9.48 -33.09 -8.76
C PHE A 545 9.68 -31.60 -9.12
N ALA A 546 10.39 -31.29 -10.20
CA ALA A 546 10.63 -29.92 -10.67
C ALA A 546 9.32 -29.15 -10.90
N LEU A 547 8.34 -29.79 -11.53
CA LEU A 547 7.03 -29.19 -11.78
C LEU A 547 6.26 -28.93 -10.48
N VAL A 548 6.12 -29.95 -9.62
CA VAL A 548 5.35 -29.83 -8.36
C VAL A 548 6.03 -28.88 -7.37
N TYR A 549 7.32 -29.05 -7.12
CA TYR A 549 8.05 -28.21 -6.17
C TYR A 549 8.12 -26.76 -6.64
N GLY A 550 8.45 -26.51 -7.92
CA GLY A 550 8.48 -25.14 -8.45
C GLY A 550 7.13 -24.43 -8.33
N PHE A 551 6.03 -25.11 -8.67
CA PHE A 551 4.67 -24.55 -8.57
C PHE A 551 4.29 -24.21 -7.13
N PHE A 552 4.37 -25.17 -6.21
CA PHE A 552 3.91 -24.96 -4.83
C PHE A 552 4.90 -24.14 -3.99
N ALA A 553 6.20 -24.43 -4.04
CA ALA A 553 7.18 -23.73 -3.19
C ALA A 553 7.33 -22.26 -3.59
N ALA A 554 7.33 -21.94 -4.89
CA ALA A 554 7.37 -20.54 -5.33
C ALA A 554 6.01 -19.83 -5.16
N GLY A 555 4.89 -20.54 -5.31
CA GLY A 555 3.53 -20.02 -5.09
C GLY A 555 3.37 -19.32 -3.73
N TYR A 556 3.96 -19.88 -2.67
CA TYR A 556 4.03 -19.27 -1.33
C TYR A 556 4.48 -17.79 -1.34
N THR A 557 5.47 -17.44 -2.18
CA THR A 557 6.05 -16.08 -2.21
C THR A 557 5.09 -15.02 -2.75
N ALA A 558 4.19 -15.40 -3.67
CA ALA A 558 3.14 -14.50 -4.16
C ALA A 558 2.12 -14.16 -3.07
N MET A 559 1.96 -15.02 -2.06
CA MET A 559 1.02 -14.84 -0.97
C MET A 559 1.45 -13.80 0.06
N TRP A 560 2.73 -13.41 0.07
CA TRP A 560 3.28 -12.41 0.99
C TRP A 560 2.49 -11.10 0.98
N ALA A 561 1.99 -10.69 -0.19
CA ALA A 561 1.15 -9.50 -0.35
C ALA A 561 -0.09 -9.57 0.56
N ARG A 562 -0.78 -10.70 0.58
CA ARG A 562 -1.99 -10.90 1.37
C ARG A 562 -1.68 -11.21 2.84
N MET A 563 -0.58 -11.91 3.13
CA MET A 563 -0.05 -12.04 4.51
C MET A 563 0.22 -10.68 5.15
N THR A 564 0.84 -9.73 4.44
CA THR A 564 1.10 -8.39 5.00
C THR A 564 -0.19 -7.65 5.35
N THR A 565 -1.18 -7.65 4.44
CA THR A 565 -2.49 -7.02 4.66
C THR A 565 -3.34 -7.71 5.73
N ALA A 566 -3.06 -8.97 6.04
CA ALA A 566 -3.76 -9.73 7.09
C ALA A 566 -3.18 -9.46 8.49
N VAL A 567 -1.95 -8.92 8.58
CA VAL A 567 -1.29 -8.50 9.82
C VAL A 567 -1.52 -7.03 10.09
N SER A 568 -1.62 -6.19 9.05
CA SER A 568 -1.96 -4.79 9.20
C SER A 568 -2.55 -4.20 7.93
N THR A 569 -3.58 -3.39 8.08
CA THR A 569 -4.15 -2.54 7.03
C THR A 569 -3.45 -1.18 6.92
N ASP A 570 -2.58 -0.83 7.88
CA ASP A 570 -1.84 0.42 7.90
C ASP A 570 -0.86 0.50 6.71
N SER A 571 -1.09 1.48 5.84
CA SER A 571 -0.25 1.78 4.67
C SER A 571 1.24 1.96 5.01
N THR A 572 1.55 2.33 6.25
CA THR A 572 2.91 2.55 6.75
C THR A 572 3.58 1.28 7.28
N ALA A 573 2.79 0.29 7.70
CA ALA A 573 3.28 -1.00 8.23
C ALA A 573 3.45 -2.04 7.11
N VAL A 574 2.54 -2.08 6.13
CA VAL A 574 2.53 -3.09 5.05
C VAL A 574 3.88 -3.21 4.30
N PRO A 575 4.52 -2.11 3.83
CA PRO A 575 5.83 -2.20 3.18
C PRO A 575 6.93 -2.74 4.10
N MET A 576 6.84 -2.46 5.41
CA MET A 576 7.81 -2.93 6.40
C MET A 576 7.66 -4.42 6.68
N ILE A 577 6.43 -4.91 6.82
CA ILE A 577 6.15 -6.34 6.99
C ILE A 577 6.65 -7.13 5.76
N PHE A 578 6.44 -6.60 4.55
CA PHE A 578 6.94 -7.22 3.33
C PHE A 578 8.48 -7.27 3.30
N SER A 579 9.13 -6.19 3.74
CA SER A 579 10.59 -6.14 3.90
C SER A 579 11.12 -7.14 4.93
N LEU A 580 10.39 -7.38 6.02
CA LEU A 580 10.75 -8.39 7.02
C LEU A 580 10.59 -9.83 6.48
N PHE A 581 9.62 -10.07 5.59
CA PHE A 581 9.53 -11.35 4.87
C PHE A 581 10.66 -11.55 3.85
N ASN A 582 11.07 -10.49 3.14
CA ASN A 582 12.26 -10.54 2.28
C ASN A 582 13.54 -10.82 3.08
N PHE A 583 13.71 -10.16 4.22
CA PHE A 583 14.81 -10.43 5.14
C PHE A 583 14.83 -11.90 5.58
N GLY A 584 13.68 -12.45 5.97
CA GLY A 584 13.56 -13.86 6.36
C GLY A 584 13.95 -14.84 5.25
N LYS A 585 13.56 -14.57 4.00
CA LYS A 585 14.02 -15.36 2.83
C LYS A 585 15.50 -15.15 2.53
N GLY A 586 16.02 -13.94 2.75
CA GLY A 586 17.44 -13.59 2.62
C GLY A 586 18.35 -14.36 3.58
N VAL A 587 17.91 -14.56 4.83
CA VAL A 587 18.59 -15.42 5.80
C VAL A 587 18.70 -16.85 5.25
N GLY A 588 17.61 -17.38 4.67
CA GLY A 588 17.61 -18.66 3.97
C GLY A 588 18.63 -18.74 2.83
N ASN A 589 18.65 -17.73 1.95
CA ASN A 589 19.56 -17.65 0.81
C ASN A 589 21.05 -17.64 1.23
N VAL A 590 21.41 -16.82 2.21
CA VAL A 590 22.80 -16.68 2.68
C VAL A 590 23.26 -17.92 3.45
N LEU A 591 22.39 -18.52 4.27
CA LEU A 591 22.72 -19.73 5.02
C LEU A 591 22.68 -21.01 4.18
N ALA A 592 22.03 -21.02 3.00
CA ALA A 592 21.94 -22.20 2.14
C ALA A 592 23.32 -22.79 1.80
N GLY A 593 24.32 -21.96 1.50
CA GLY A 593 25.68 -22.41 1.16
C GLY A 593 26.45 -23.05 2.33
N PRO A 594 26.59 -22.38 3.50
CA PRO A 594 27.21 -22.98 4.69
C PRO A 594 26.47 -24.22 5.21
N ILE A 595 25.13 -24.23 5.17
CA ILE A 595 24.33 -25.37 5.58
C ILE A 595 24.51 -26.54 4.61
N SER A 596 24.45 -26.31 3.29
CA SER A 596 24.62 -27.38 2.30
C SER A 596 26.00 -28.03 2.36
N GLY A 597 27.05 -27.26 2.62
CA GLY A 597 28.41 -27.77 2.78
C GLY A 597 28.56 -28.82 3.89
N ASN A 598 27.72 -28.76 4.94
CA ASN A 598 27.71 -29.73 6.04
C ASN A 598 26.68 -30.86 5.85
N LEU A 599 25.67 -30.69 4.97
CA LEU A 599 24.63 -31.68 4.69
C LEU A 599 24.99 -32.64 3.54
N LEU A 600 26.07 -32.37 2.81
CA LEU A 600 26.57 -33.22 1.72
C LEU A 600 27.51 -34.30 2.27
N PHE A 601 27.10 -35.56 2.17
CA PHE A 601 27.94 -36.69 2.57
C PHE A 601 28.95 -37.04 1.47
N GLN A 602 30.18 -37.43 1.85
CA GLN A 602 31.22 -37.82 0.88
C GLN A 602 31.00 -39.20 0.26
N MET A 603 30.17 -40.06 0.87
CA MET A 603 29.85 -41.38 0.35
C MET A 603 28.72 -41.32 -0.67
N THR A 604 28.90 -42.01 -1.80
CA THR A 604 27.86 -42.23 -2.81
C THR A 604 27.52 -43.71 -2.87
N SER A 605 26.25 -44.07 -2.59
CA SER A 605 25.69 -45.34 -3.05
C SER A 605 24.40 -45.07 -3.84
N ALA A 606 24.31 -45.67 -5.01
CA ALA A 606 23.31 -45.31 -6.03
C ALA A 606 21.88 -45.77 -5.68
N GLU A 607 21.73 -46.74 -4.78
CA GLU A 607 20.45 -47.38 -4.42
C GLU A 607 19.84 -46.84 -3.11
N SER A 608 20.43 -45.80 -2.52
CA SER A 608 19.93 -45.23 -1.26
C SER A 608 19.13 -43.94 -1.47
N TYR A 609 18.20 -43.69 -0.55
CA TYR A 609 17.43 -42.46 -0.46
C TYR A 609 18.32 -41.20 -0.53
N GLY A 610 18.07 -40.33 -1.50
CA GLY A 610 18.88 -39.13 -1.75
C GLY A 610 20.33 -39.42 -2.18
N LEU A 611 20.62 -40.60 -2.73
CA LEU A 611 21.92 -41.05 -3.24
C LEU A 611 23.06 -41.00 -2.21
N VAL A 612 22.71 -41.13 -0.92
CA VAL A 612 23.54 -40.86 0.27
C VAL A 612 24.09 -39.43 0.34
N LYS A 613 24.86 -39.01 -0.66
CA LYS A 613 25.47 -37.68 -0.81
C LYS A 613 24.50 -36.53 -0.61
N TYR A 614 23.29 -36.60 -1.18
CA TYR A 614 22.29 -35.53 -1.10
C TYR A 614 21.20 -35.78 -0.03
N ARG A 615 21.26 -36.89 0.71
CA ARG A 615 20.26 -37.26 1.72
C ARG A 615 20.02 -36.17 2.76
N GLY A 616 21.09 -35.56 3.27
CA GLY A 616 20.98 -34.46 4.24
C GLY A 616 20.24 -33.25 3.68
N VAL A 617 20.53 -32.89 2.42
CA VAL A 617 19.89 -31.78 1.70
C VAL A 617 18.40 -32.03 1.46
N VAL A 618 18.02 -33.24 1.02
CA VAL A 618 16.61 -33.61 0.79
C VAL A 618 15.82 -33.55 2.11
N VAL A 619 16.35 -34.18 3.17
CA VAL A 619 15.68 -34.23 4.49
C VAL A 619 15.57 -32.83 5.11
N PHE A 620 16.60 -31.99 4.99
CA PHE A 620 16.58 -30.62 5.47
C PHE A 620 15.52 -29.79 4.72
N THR A 621 15.47 -29.89 3.40
CA THR A 621 14.49 -29.20 2.55
C THR A 621 13.06 -29.56 2.95
N GLY A 622 12.76 -30.87 3.05
CA GLY A 622 11.44 -31.35 3.46
C GLY A 622 11.08 -30.94 4.90
N SER A 623 12.02 -31.07 5.84
CA SER A 623 11.82 -30.69 7.25
C SER A 623 11.54 -29.19 7.42
N CYS A 624 12.23 -28.33 6.67
CA CYS A 624 11.98 -26.89 6.65
C CYS A 624 10.56 -26.56 6.17
N MET A 625 10.07 -27.25 5.13
CA MET A 625 8.71 -27.07 4.61
C MET A 625 7.64 -27.62 5.58
N ILE A 626 7.89 -28.74 6.27
CA ILE A 626 7.01 -29.21 7.36
C ILE A 626 7.01 -28.22 8.52
N PHE A 627 8.17 -27.71 8.95
CA PHE A 627 8.23 -26.74 10.05
C PHE A 627 7.51 -25.43 9.69
N SER A 628 7.57 -24.99 8.42
CA SER A 628 6.76 -23.88 7.90
C SER A 628 5.25 -24.15 8.02
N THR A 629 4.81 -25.37 7.71
CA THR A 629 3.43 -25.83 7.90
C THR A 629 3.01 -25.81 9.37
N VAL A 630 3.84 -26.38 10.25
CA VAL A 630 3.58 -26.44 11.70
C VAL A 630 3.50 -25.03 12.29
N ALA A 631 4.37 -24.10 11.86
CA ALA A 631 4.33 -22.71 12.29
C ALA A 631 2.99 -22.04 11.97
N ILE A 632 2.43 -22.24 10.77
CA ILE A 632 1.06 -21.79 10.41
C ILE A 632 0.03 -22.47 11.32
N GLY A 633 0.17 -23.77 11.54
CA GLY A 633 -0.70 -24.58 12.41
C GLY A 633 -0.80 -24.09 13.86
N LEU A 634 0.25 -23.46 14.41
CA LEU A 634 0.25 -22.90 15.77
C LEU A 634 -0.87 -21.87 15.99
N LYS A 635 -1.36 -21.20 14.93
CA LYS A 635 -2.49 -20.27 15.02
C LYS A 635 -3.79 -20.97 15.47
N TYR A 636 -4.01 -22.21 15.05
CA TYR A 636 -5.21 -22.98 15.44
C TYR A 636 -5.12 -23.55 16.85
N VAL A 637 -3.90 -23.77 17.36
CA VAL A 637 -3.65 -24.36 18.70
C VAL A 637 -3.79 -23.32 19.82
N ARG A 638 -3.74 -22.01 19.50
CA ARG A 638 -3.93 -20.92 20.48
C ARG A 638 -5.23 -20.13 20.18
N PRO A 639 -6.39 -20.59 20.68
CA PRO A 639 -7.69 -19.95 20.40
C PRO A 639 -7.88 -18.56 21.06
N CYS A 640 -6.93 -18.09 21.87
CA CYS A 640 -7.02 -16.80 22.59
C CYS A 640 -6.43 -15.60 21.81
N TRP A 641 -6.31 -15.67 20.48
CA TRP A 641 -6.03 -14.47 19.69
C TRP A 641 -7.34 -13.73 19.39
N PRO A 642 -7.47 -12.42 19.67
CA PRO A 642 -8.66 -11.67 19.30
C PRO A 642 -8.89 -11.79 17.79
N ARG A 643 -10.03 -12.39 17.44
CA ARG A 643 -10.50 -12.42 16.05
C ARG A 643 -11.00 -11.01 15.73
N GLU A 644 -10.52 -10.44 14.62
CA GLU A 644 -11.16 -9.27 14.03
C GLU A 644 -12.65 -9.59 13.78
N GLY A 645 -13.49 -8.58 14.01
CA GLY A 645 -14.92 -8.76 14.17
C GLY A 645 -15.64 -9.29 12.94
N SER A 646 -16.69 -10.08 13.22
CA SER A 646 -17.91 -10.17 12.41
C SER A 646 -18.60 -8.82 12.29
#